data_AF-A0A7S8ICS8-F1
#
_entry.id   AF-A0A7S8ICS8-F1
#
_cell.length_a   1.000
_cell.length_b   1.000
_cell.length_c   1.000
_cell.angle_alpha   90.00
_cell.angle_beta   90.00
_cell.angle_gamma   90.00
#
_symmetry.space_group_name_H-M   'P 1'
#
loop_
_entity.id
_entity.type
_entity.pdbx_description
1 polymer ?
#
loop_
_entity_poly.entity_id
_entity_poly.type
_entity_poly.pdbx_seq_one_letter_code
_entity_poly.pdbx_strand_id
1 'polypeptide(L)'
;MPSQAQDSVFRIGVLDSDLGPISQGARLAVQEINASGGIVGADGTAFRLELVTQPTDDLELALANISQASVVAILGPEETGTVLNNVRLLQSLGIPVLTPAIDDTIIAVDTTDLIFRLRAQEVLLGRALAEYLVTDLDEANIATVQLDVASTAGIVGFTTALSERTIRPSASYLLDDNTTIEDLVERIVDTNPAVVVTYGPPATASILYSELRSSGWDGRFAYNQATSESFRASIPVDRLTGVISVTTWSYNTPNPTSQEFVLNFINAFGEIPRPVAAAAYDGVYLLSEAISLPGSLSENLGALEPSVGVQGQLNAPNLTLGEISNNVAVTELGAFGAPELIVRFQGNTRLEESDEPGPIATEIAQATQTPAPTATPSTPYLIVTRAVQNVRSGPGLNYDVIGQLQEGDTAEIIGANLDFSWVAISFRGSQGWLSRGILDLFGNVNSIPILSAPPTPTAPPPTETPTAQPVADLVIVGATPNRIPIGTPFTVTVTVRNQGAIAAGGFAVAATFEPGSVYSAINIPSLGPGQQTNVTLTGTLTGSTGPRNIAIVADLNNQVNEGTIGEANNDDYVFSYVADNTTFTPGGLGTITLAPGATINLDSSTDDLQWTGNDLIAQNGAQIYLMTGFSSIDQVHYDTISTTTNASPINVTLLNNALIGLRTDTGNQRRGVIHIDSAISGGNLTITYRVYN
;
A
#
# COMPACT_ATOMS: atom_id res chain seq x y z
N MET A 1 -44.93 -20.59 -14.08
CA MET A 1 -44.44 -19.93 -12.85
C MET A 1 -43.30 -20.79 -12.33
N PRO A 2 -42.04 -20.53 -12.68
CA PRO A 2 -40.93 -21.14 -11.97
C PRO A 2 -40.80 -20.44 -10.61
N SER A 3 -40.58 -21.24 -9.57
CA SER A 3 -40.40 -20.80 -8.19
C SER A 3 -39.20 -19.88 -8.04
N GLN A 4 -39.35 -18.79 -7.29
CA GLN A 4 -38.22 -18.04 -6.72
C GLN A 4 -37.42 -19.01 -5.86
N ALA A 5 -36.26 -19.45 -6.37
CA ALA A 5 -35.27 -20.13 -5.56
C ALA A 5 -34.74 -19.13 -4.54
N GLN A 6 -34.71 -19.54 -3.28
CA GLN A 6 -34.12 -18.80 -2.18
C GLN A 6 -32.60 -18.73 -2.46
N ASP A 7 -32.07 -17.53 -2.70
CA ASP A 7 -30.65 -17.31 -3.05
C ASP A 7 -29.73 -17.92 -1.99
N SER A 8 -29.24 -19.13 -2.27
CA SER A 8 -28.32 -19.82 -1.39
C SER A 8 -26.93 -19.19 -1.56
N VAL A 9 -26.21 -18.93 -0.47
CA VAL A 9 -24.94 -18.19 -0.49
C VAL A 9 -23.83 -19.05 0.10
N PHE A 10 -22.72 -19.17 -0.63
CA PHE A 10 -21.47 -19.68 -0.08
C PHE A 10 -20.56 -18.51 0.28
N ARG A 11 -20.17 -18.45 1.56
CA ARG A 11 -19.26 -17.43 2.06
C ARG A 11 -17.83 -17.94 2.14
N ILE A 12 -16.89 -17.15 1.65
CA ILE A 12 -15.45 -17.43 1.72
C ILE A 12 -14.84 -16.38 2.66
N GLY A 13 -14.16 -16.83 3.71
CA GLY A 13 -13.41 -15.94 4.59
C GLY A 13 -12.15 -15.45 3.88
N VAL A 14 -11.78 -14.19 4.06
CA VAL A 14 -10.54 -13.64 3.53
C VAL A 14 -9.76 -13.00 4.67
N LEU A 15 -8.57 -13.52 4.94
CA LEU A 15 -7.64 -13.02 5.96
C LEU A 15 -6.65 -12.05 5.33
N ASP A 16 -7.12 -10.82 5.12
CA ASP A 16 -6.39 -9.73 4.48
C ASP A 16 -7.13 -8.40 4.74
N SER A 17 -6.49 -7.27 4.48
CA SER A 17 -7.18 -5.97 4.43
C SER A 17 -8.15 -5.91 3.25
N ASP A 18 -9.14 -5.00 3.29
CA ASP A 18 -10.15 -4.88 2.21
C ASP A 18 -9.56 -4.58 0.83
N LEU A 19 -8.41 -3.91 0.80
CA LEU A 19 -7.66 -3.54 -0.40
C LEU A 19 -6.40 -4.39 -0.60
N GLY A 20 -6.19 -5.40 0.24
CA GLY A 20 -5.02 -6.26 0.13
C GLY A 20 -5.09 -7.19 -1.09
N PRO A 21 -3.94 -7.79 -1.47
CA PRO A 21 -3.82 -8.57 -2.70
C PRO A 21 -4.71 -9.82 -2.70
N ILE A 22 -4.92 -10.49 -1.56
CA ILE A 22 -5.82 -11.65 -1.46
C ILE A 22 -7.26 -11.16 -1.68
N SER A 23 -7.66 -10.08 -1.00
CA SER A 23 -9.00 -9.50 -1.12
C SER A 23 -9.32 -9.06 -2.55
N GLN A 24 -8.40 -8.38 -3.22
CA GLN A 24 -8.60 -7.91 -4.60
C GLN A 24 -8.69 -9.09 -5.60
N GLY A 25 -7.79 -10.07 -5.50
CA GLY A 25 -7.81 -11.27 -6.35
C GLY A 25 -9.09 -12.08 -6.17
N ALA A 26 -9.49 -12.32 -4.92
CA ALA A 26 -10.73 -13.03 -4.59
C ALA A 26 -11.98 -12.27 -5.06
N ARG A 27 -12.00 -10.94 -4.89
CA ARG A 27 -13.13 -10.09 -5.27
C ARG A 27 -13.37 -10.12 -6.78
N LEU A 28 -12.32 -10.07 -7.59
CA LEU A 28 -12.44 -10.17 -9.03
C LEU A 28 -13.00 -11.53 -9.45
N ALA A 29 -12.47 -12.63 -8.92
CA ALA A 29 -12.98 -13.98 -9.23
C ALA A 29 -14.45 -14.15 -8.81
N VAL A 30 -14.83 -13.71 -7.61
CA VAL A 30 -16.22 -13.77 -7.13
C VAL A 30 -17.16 -12.94 -8.02
N GLN A 31 -16.73 -11.77 -8.47
CA GLN A 31 -17.51 -10.93 -9.39
C GLN A 31 -17.76 -11.64 -10.73
N GLU A 32 -16.73 -12.22 -11.33
CA GLU A 32 -16.83 -12.92 -12.61
C GLU A 32 -17.68 -14.19 -12.52
N ILE A 33 -17.52 -14.99 -11.45
CA ILE A 33 -18.32 -16.20 -11.21
C ILE A 33 -19.79 -15.83 -10.99
N ASN A 34 -20.08 -14.84 -10.16
CA ASN A 34 -21.45 -14.40 -9.91
C ASN A 34 -22.10 -13.80 -11.17
N ALA A 35 -21.35 -13.03 -11.96
CA ALA A 35 -21.82 -12.49 -13.25
C ALA A 35 -22.13 -13.61 -14.27
N SER A 36 -21.46 -14.76 -14.14
CA SER A 36 -21.69 -15.95 -14.97
C SER A 36 -22.84 -16.83 -14.47
N GLY A 37 -23.57 -16.41 -13.43
CA GLY A 37 -24.72 -17.13 -12.87
C GLY A 37 -24.44 -17.88 -11.57
N GLY A 38 -23.27 -17.67 -10.95
CA GLY A 38 -22.88 -18.30 -9.69
C GLY A 38 -22.35 -19.73 -9.87
N ILE A 39 -22.47 -20.52 -8.80
CA ILE A 39 -22.00 -21.91 -8.73
C ILE A 39 -23.20 -22.84 -8.65
N VAL A 40 -23.14 -23.98 -9.31
CA VAL A 40 -24.13 -25.05 -9.14
C VAL A 40 -23.50 -26.17 -8.32
N GLY A 41 -24.00 -26.39 -7.10
CA GLY A 41 -23.55 -27.47 -6.24
C GLY A 41 -23.90 -28.85 -6.83
N ALA A 42 -23.30 -29.90 -6.28
CA ALA A 42 -23.50 -31.28 -6.75
C ALA A 42 -24.96 -31.76 -6.71
N ASP A 43 -25.81 -31.13 -5.89
CA ASP A 43 -27.25 -31.40 -5.78
C ASP A 43 -28.10 -30.62 -6.81
N GLY A 44 -27.47 -29.81 -7.65
CA GLY A 44 -28.11 -28.94 -8.64
C GLY A 44 -28.59 -27.60 -8.07
N THR A 45 -28.32 -27.30 -6.80
CA THR A 45 -28.66 -26.01 -6.19
C THR A 45 -27.72 -24.92 -6.69
N ALA A 46 -28.26 -23.78 -7.13
CA ALA A 46 -27.47 -22.63 -7.53
C ALA A 46 -27.14 -21.74 -6.31
N PHE A 47 -25.90 -21.31 -6.21
CA PHE A 47 -25.35 -20.50 -5.14
C PHE A 47 -24.62 -19.27 -5.71
N ARG A 48 -24.72 -18.14 -5.01
CA ARG A 48 -23.79 -17.02 -5.21
C ARG A 48 -22.63 -17.10 -4.22
N LEU A 49 -21.48 -16.58 -4.63
CA LEU A 49 -20.32 -16.40 -3.75
C LEU A 49 -20.38 -15.05 -3.04
N GLU A 50 -19.96 -15.02 -1.77
CA GLU A 50 -19.79 -13.80 -0.98
C GLU A 50 -18.47 -13.87 -0.20
N LEU A 51 -17.77 -12.75 -0.07
CA LEU A 51 -16.52 -12.67 0.70
C LEU A 51 -16.79 -12.08 2.08
N VAL A 52 -16.11 -12.63 3.09
CA VAL A 52 -16.06 -12.10 4.45
C VAL A 52 -14.61 -11.77 4.77
N THR A 53 -14.23 -10.53 4.49
CA THR A 53 -12.86 -10.05 4.69
C THR A 53 -12.64 -9.61 6.13
N GLN A 54 -11.51 -10.02 6.72
CA GLN A 54 -11.04 -9.62 8.04
C GLN A 54 -9.53 -9.33 8.00
N PRO A 55 -9.07 -8.20 8.55
CA PRO A 55 -7.64 -7.89 8.63
C PRO A 55 -6.93 -8.86 9.59
N THR A 56 -5.61 -8.99 9.44
CA THR A 56 -4.81 -9.96 10.20
C THR A 56 -4.07 -9.37 11.40
N ASP A 57 -4.25 -8.08 11.69
CA ASP A 57 -3.63 -7.39 12.84
C ASP A 57 -3.99 -8.05 14.18
N ASP A 58 -5.25 -8.47 14.33
CA ASP A 58 -5.73 -9.35 15.39
C ASP A 58 -6.34 -10.62 14.79
N LEU A 59 -5.49 -11.62 14.57
CA LEU A 59 -5.89 -12.86 13.91
C LEU A 59 -6.92 -13.66 14.73
N GLU A 60 -6.87 -13.62 16.06
CA GLU A 60 -7.81 -14.36 16.89
C GLU A 60 -9.23 -13.79 16.75
N LEU A 61 -9.36 -12.46 16.78
CA LEU A 61 -10.61 -11.77 16.50
C LEU A 61 -11.10 -12.01 15.06
N ALA A 62 -10.19 -11.90 14.08
CA ALA A 62 -10.50 -12.14 12.67
C ALA A 62 -11.08 -13.54 12.45
N LEU A 63 -10.47 -14.56 13.04
CA LEU A 63 -10.94 -15.94 12.94
C LEU A 63 -12.25 -16.18 13.70
N ALA A 64 -12.48 -15.51 14.84
CA ALA A 64 -13.75 -15.54 15.53
C ALA A 64 -14.89 -14.96 14.66
N ASN A 65 -14.64 -13.83 13.98
CA ASN A 65 -15.60 -13.20 13.08
C ASN A 65 -15.88 -14.07 11.84
N ILE A 66 -14.84 -14.64 11.23
CA ILE A 66 -14.96 -15.57 10.11
C ILE A 66 -15.78 -16.81 10.49
N SER A 67 -15.52 -17.39 11.67
CA SER A 67 -16.27 -18.53 12.19
C SER A 67 -17.75 -18.19 12.38
N GLN A 68 -18.07 -17.02 12.95
CA GLN A 68 -19.46 -16.56 13.12
C GLN A 68 -20.19 -16.35 11.79
N ALA A 69 -19.48 -15.96 10.73
CA ALA A 69 -20.05 -15.72 9.41
C ALA A 69 -20.44 -17.01 8.65
N SER A 70 -20.14 -18.19 9.20
CA SER A 70 -20.42 -19.50 8.59
C SER A 70 -19.79 -19.66 7.20
N VAL A 71 -18.52 -19.28 7.08
CA VAL A 71 -17.77 -19.47 5.83
C VAL A 71 -17.48 -20.95 5.57
N VAL A 72 -17.30 -21.32 4.30
CA VAL A 72 -16.98 -22.71 3.90
C VAL A 72 -15.50 -22.97 3.66
N ALA A 73 -14.73 -21.91 3.44
CA ALA A 73 -13.27 -21.95 3.28
C ALA A 73 -12.69 -20.58 3.62
N ILE A 74 -11.37 -20.53 3.81
CA ILE A 74 -10.61 -19.31 4.07
C ILE A 74 -9.53 -19.12 3.01
N LEU A 75 -9.35 -17.90 2.54
CA LEU A 75 -8.20 -17.45 1.76
C LEU A 75 -7.25 -16.66 2.66
N GLY A 76 -5.97 -17.03 2.66
CA GLY A 76 -4.94 -16.44 3.53
C GLY A 76 -4.75 -17.20 4.85
N PRO A 77 -3.89 -16.70 5.77
CA PRO A 77 -3.07 -15.48 5.65
C PRO A 77 -1.97 -15.56 4.58
N GLU A 78 -1.42 -14.41 4.16
CA GLU A 78 -0.27 -14.34 3.23
C GLU A 78 1.07 -14.66 3.89
N GLU A 79 1.28 -14.15 5.11
CA GLU A 79 2.58 -14.17 5.77
C GLU A 79 2.89 -15.54 6.39
N THR A 80 4.04 -16.12 6.02
CA THR A 80 4.51 -17.41 6.52
C THR A 80 4.50 -17.48 8.05
N GLY A 81 5.04 -16.46 8.71
CA GLY A 81 5.08 -16.41 10.18
C GLY A 81 3.68 -16.45 10.79
N THR A 82 2.73 -15.74 10.19
CA THR A 82 1.32 -15.73 10.64
C THR A 82 0.68 -17.10 10.49
N VAL A 83 0.94 -17.82 9.38
CA VAL A 83 0.43 -19.18 9.17
C VAL A 83 1.04 -20.16 10.19
N LEU A 84 2.37 -20.23 10.28
CA LEU A 84 3.06 -21.21 11.10
C LEU A 84 2.80 -21.03 12.60
N ASN A 85 2.77 -19.79 13.08
CA ASN A 85 2.50 -19.50 14.49
C ASN A 85 1.05 -19.81 14.89
N ASN A 86 0.12 -19.88 13.93
CA ASN A 86 -1.30 -20.05 14.18
C ASN A 86 -1.89 -21.31 13.53
N VAL A 87 -1.05 -22.25 13.09
CA VAL A 87 -1.47 -23.45 12.36
C VAL A 87 -2.57 -24.22 13.08
N ARG A 88 -2.46 -24.40 14.40
CA ARG A 88 -3.47 -25.10 15.22
C ARG A 88 -4.79 -24.37 15.29
N LEU A 89 -4.76 -23.03 15.33
CA LEU A 89 -5.97 -22.21 15.38
C LEU A 89 -6.69 -22.27 14.03
N LEU A 90 -5.95 -22.15 12.92
CA LEU A 90 -6.49 -22.34 11.57
C LEU A 90 -7.11 -23.73 11.39
N GLN A 91 -6.41 -24.79 11.81
CA GLN A 91 -6.90 -26.17 11.79
C GLN A 91 -8.19 -26.36 12.62
N SER A 92 -8.31 -25.65 13.75
CA SER A 92 -9.46 -25.81 14.66
C SER A 92 -10.80 -25.37 14.07
N LEU A 93 -10.78 -24.61 12.97
CA LEU A 93 -11.99 -24.16 12.27
C LEU A 93 -12.68 -25.30 11.51
N GLY A 94 -11.96 -26.39 11.22
CA GLY A 94 -12.52 -27.57 10.56
C GLY A 94 -12.95 -27.35 9.11
N ILE A 95 -12.44 -26.30 8.45
CA ILE A 95 -12.70 -25.95 7.06
C ILE A 95 -11.37 -25.74 6.30
N PRO A 96 -11.35 -25.88 4.97
CA PRO A 96 -10.15 -25.64 4.17
C PRO A 96 -9.60 -24.21 4.31
N VAL A 97 -8.29 -24.10 4.45
CA VAL A 97 -7.54 -22.84 4.49
C VAL A 97 -6.57 -22.81 3.32
N LEU A 98 -6.80 -21.92 2.37
CA LEU A 98 -6.05 -21.77 1.14
C LEU A 98 -5.11 -20.56 1.29
N THR A 99 -3.85 -20.81 1.65
CA THR A 99 -2.84 -19.77 1.90
C THR A 99 -1.96 -19.53 0.68
N PRO A 100 -1.62 -18.28 0.34
CA PRO A 100 -0.59 -17.98 -0.65
C PRO A 100 0.83 -17.97 -0.05
N ALA A 101 1.05 -18.27 1.23
CA ALA A 101 2.40 -18.37 1.78
C ALA A 101 3.21 -19.47 1.06
N ILE A 102 4.54 -19.31 0.98
CA ILE A 102 5.40 -20.19 0.13
C ILE A 102 6.35 -21.10 0.92
N ASP A 103 6.40 -20.99 2.24
CA ASP A 103 7.37 -21.76 3.06
C ASP A 103 7.04 -23.26 3.10
N ASP A 104 8.07 -24.09 2.89
CA ASP A 104 7.96 -25.55 2.76
C ASP A 104 7.49 -26.25 4.03
N THR A 105 7.64 -25.60 5.18
CA THR A 105 7.22 -26.16 6.47
C THR A 105 5.71 -26.16 6.65
N ILE A 106 4.96 -25.30 5.94
CA ILE A 106 3.51 -25.10 6.14
C ILE A 106 2.74 -26.41 5.96
N ILE A 107 2.96 -27.10 4.83
CA ILE A 107 2.29 -28.38 4.56
C ILE A 107 2.86 -29.49 5.45
N ALA A 108 4.16 -29.45 5.76
CA ALA A 108 4.80 -30.46 6.61
C ALA A 108 4.29 -30.48 8.07
N VAL A 109 3.81 -29.33 8.58
CA VAL A 109 3.24 -29.22 9.93
C VAL A 109 1.72 -29.36 9.98
N ASP A 110 1.06 -29.48 8.82
CA ASP A 110 -0.37 -29.76 8.78
C ASP A 110 -0.63 -31.22 9.18
N THR A 111 -1.58 -31.42 10.10
CA THR A 111 -1.99 -32.76 10.57
C THR A 111 -3.44 -33.08 10.24
N THR A 112 -4.10 -32.18 9.50
CA THR A 112 -5.55 -32.23 9.24
C THR A 112 -5.92 -32.33 7.77
N ASP A 113 -4.95 -32.16 6.86
CA ASP A 113 -5.17 -32.07 5.42
C ASP A 113 -6.17 -30.96 5.03
N LEU A 114 -6.23 -29.89 5.82
CA LEU A 114 -7.10 -28.74 5.60
C LEU A 114 -6.34 -27.52 5.07
N ILE A 115 -5.01 -27.52 5.12
CA ILE A 115 -4.20 -26.39 4.65
C ILE A 115 -3.75 -26.67 3.22
N PHE A 116 -4.09 -25.73 2.34
CA PHE A 116 -3.75 -25.76 0.93
C PHE A 116 -2.87 -24.56 0.59
N ARG A 117 -1.69 -24.80 0.03
CA ARG A 117 -0.77 -23.78 -0.46
C ARG A 117 -1.05 -23.49 -1.93
N LEU A 118 -1.45 -22.25 -2.23
CA LEU A 118 -1.90 -21.81 -3.55
C LEU A 118 -0.77 -21.53 -4.55
N ARG A 119 0.46 -21.37 -4.06
CA ARG A 119 1.64 -21.00 -4.84
C ARG A 119 2.73 -22.07 -4.75
N ALA A 120 3.73 -22.02 -5.63
CA ALA A 120 4.83 -22.97 -5.58
C ALA A 120 5.65 -22.89 -4.29
N GLN A 121 6.18 -24.06 -3.91
CA GLN A 121 7.06 -24.24 -2.75
C GLN A 121 8.36 -23.45 -2.88
N GLU A 122 8.90 -22.95 -1.77
CA GLU A 122 10.13 -22.15 -1.76
C GLU A 122 11.32 -22.92 -2.33
N VAL A 123 11.45 -24.22 -2.06
CA VAL A 123 12.48 -25.08 -2.67
C VAL A 123 12.43 -25.07 -4.20
N LEU A 124 11.26 -24.96 -4.82
CA LEU A 124 11.12 -24.93 -6.28
C LEU A 124 11.63 -23.61 -6.87
N LEU A 125 11.49 -22.49 -6.15
CA LEU A 125 12.08 -21.21 -6.55
C LEU A 125 13.61 -21.30 -6.53
N GLY A 126 14.18 -21.90 -5.48
CA GLY A 126 15.62 -22.16 -5.40
C GLY A 126 16.12 -23.06 -6.53
N ARG A 127 15.37 -24.12 -6.87
CA ARG A 127 15.71 -25.02 -7.99
C ARG A 127 15.65 -24.34 -9.34
N ALA A 128 14.60 -23.58 -9.63
CA ALA A 128 14.48 -22.84 -10.88
C ALA A 128 15.62 -21.82 -11.07
N LEU A 129 15.96 -21.09 -10.00
CA LEU A 129 17.08 -20.15 -10.04
C LEU A 129 18.42 -20.88 -10.26
N ALA A 130 18.66 -21.99 -9.55
CA ALA A 130 19.88 -22.78 -9.72
C ALA A 130 19.98 -23.39 -11.14
N GLU A 131 18.87 -23.89 -11.70
CA GLU A 131 18.80 -24.38 -13.08
C GLU A 131 19.16 -23.28 -14.07
N TYR A 132 18.53 -22.10 -13.96
CA TYR A 132 18.81 -20.99 -14.87
C TYR A 132 20.27 -20.52 -14.78
N LEU A 133 20.79 -20.29 -13.57
CA LEU A 133 22.17 -19.81 -13.40
C LEU A 133 23.21 -20.82 -13.91
N VAL A 134 23.02 -22.11 -13.62
CA VAL A 134 24.02 -23.15 -13.92
C VAL A 134 23.89 -23.65 -15.35
N THR A 135 22.68 -23.88 -15.85
CA THR A 135 22.46 -24.48 -17.16
C THR A 135 22.41 -23.43 -18.26
N ASP A 136 21.68 -22.35 -18.05
CA ASP A 136 21.40 -21.37 -19.13
C ASP A 136 22.49 -20.30 -19.19
N LEU A 137 22.95 -19.84 -18.03
CA LEU A 137 24.04 -18.86 -17.95
C LEU A 137 25.44 -19.50 -17.88
N ASP A 138 25.52 -20.84 -17.78
CA ASP A 138 26.77 -21.60 -17.63
C ASP A 138 27.64 -21.09 -16.46
N GLU A 139 26.99 -20.70 -15.36
CA GLU A 139 27.67 -20.01 -14.25
C GLU A 139 27.69 -20.86 -12.97
N ALA A 140 28.91 -21.13 -12.49
CA ALA A 140 29.17 -21.92 -11.30
C ALA A 140 29.89 -21.12 -10.19
N ASN A 141 30.44 -19.94 -10.51
CA ASN A 141 31.06 -19.05 -9.52
C ASN A 141 30.01 -18.16 -8.86
N ILE A 142 29.25 -18.77 -7.94
CA ILE A 142 28.11 -18.15 -7.29
C ILE A 142 28.43 -17.88 -5.82
N ALA A 143 28.30 -16.64 -5.37
CA ALA A 143 28.26 -16.29 -3.96
C ALA A 143 26.81 -16.17 -3.45
N THR A 144 26.60 -16.50 -2.18
CA THR A 144 25.31 -16.34 -1.50
C THR A 144 25.41 -15.29 -0.40
N VAL A 145 24.40 -14.44 -0.25
CA VAL A 145 24.33 -13.41 0.79
C VAL A 145 23.00 -13.49 1.52
N GLN A 146 23.07 -13.72 2.83
CA GLN A 146 21.94 -13.67 3.75
C GLN A 146 21.94 -12.35 4.51
N LEU A 147 20.90 -11.54 4.38
CA LEU A 147 20.84 -10.23 5.05
C LEU A 147 20.02 -10.24 6.35
N ASP A 148 19.31 -11.32 6.65
CA ASP A 148 18.62 -11.51 7.93
C ASP A 148 18.41 -13.00 8.27
N VAL A 149 18.03 -13.30 9.51
CA VAL A 149 17.73 -14.67 9.95
C VAL A 149 16.43 -15.19 9.34
N ALA A 150 15.45 -14.32 9.10
CA ALA A 150 14.14 -14.70 8.57
C ALA A 150 14.23 -15.34 7.17
N SER A 151 15.24 -14.98 6.37
CA SER A 151 15.43 -15.49 5.01
C SER A 151 16.24 -16.79 4.92
N THR A 152 16.47 -17.47 6.04
CA THR A 152 17.27 -18.71 6.06
C THR A 152 16.69 -19.78 5.14
N ALA A 153 15.36 -19.94 5.13
CA ALA A 153 14.69 -20.99 4.36
C ALA A 153 14.97 -20.87 2.84
N GLY A 154 14.80 -19.68 2.27
CA GLY A 154 15.08 -19.41 0.85
C GLY A 154 16.53 -19.70 0.44
N ILE A 155 17.51 -19.34 1.29
CA ILE A 155 18.93 -19.64 1.02
C ILE A 155 19.21 -21.14 1.10
N VAL A 156 18.65 -21.83 2.10
CA VAL A 156 18.80 -23.29 2.22
C VAL A 156 18.19 -24.00 1.01
N GLY A 157 17.03 -23.56 0.53
CA GLY A 157 16.40 -24.08 -0.67
C GLY A 157 17.29 -23.96 -1.90
N PHE A 158 17.85 -22.76 -2.14
CA PHE A 158 18.76 -22.51 -3.26
C PHE A 158 20.08 -23.30 -3.16
N THR A 159 20.72 -23.30 -1.98
CA THR A 159 22.00 -24.02 -1.79
C THR A 159 21.83 -25.54 -1.83
N THR A 160 20.68 -26.06 -1.43
CA THR A 160 20.29 -27.47 -1.61
C THR A 160 20.15 -27.79 -3.10
N ALA A 161 19.47 -26.94 -3.87
CA ALA A 161 19.32 -27.10 -5.31
C ALA A 161 20.68 -27.08 -6.06
N LEU A 162 21.59 -26.17 -5.71
CA LEU A 162 22.96 -26.19 -6.23
C LEU A 162 23.67 -27.51 -5.89
N SER A 163 23.46 -28.01 -4.67
CA SER A 163 24.10 -29.24 -4.20
C SER A 163 23.62 -30.49 -4.92
N GLU A 164 22.34 -30.57 -5.30
CA GLU A 164 21.77 -31.62 -6.16
C GLU A 164 22.47 -31.68 -7.52
N ARG A 165 23.05 -30.55 -7.97
CA ARG A 165 23.87 -30.44 -9.20
C ARG A 165 25.37 -30.60 -8.96
N THR A 166 25.76 -31.02 -7.75
CA THR A 166 27.17 -31.15 -7.34
C THR A 166 27.93 -29.81 -7.36
N ILE A 167 27.22 -28.68 -7.31
CA ILE A 167 27.79 -27.34 -7.20
C ILE A 167 27.71 -26.87 -5.75
N ARG A 168 28.63 -26.00 -5.34
CA ARG A 168 28.60 -25.31 -4.04
C ARG A 168 28.85 -23.83 -4.29
N PRO A 169 28.29 -22.93 -3.47
CA PRO A 169 28.66 -21.53 -3.53
C PRO A 169 30.18 -21.35 -3.37
N SER A 170 30.78 -20.46 -4.14
CA SER A 170 32.19 -20.07 -3.99
C SER A 170 32.44 -19.33 -2.68
N ALA A 171 31.41 -18.64 -2.18
CA ALA A 171 31.35 -18.06 -0.85
C ALA A 171 29.91 -17.99 -0.32
N SER A 172 29.77 -18.00 1.01
CA SER A 172 28.50 -17.77 1.70
C SER A 172 28.71 -16.69 2.76
N TYR A 173 27.90 -15.64 2.67
CA TYR A 173 27.99 -14.47 3.51
C TYR A 173 26.70 -14.28 4.31
N LEU A 174 26.85 -13.80 5.54
CA LEU A 174 25.75 -13.51 6.46
C LEU A 174 25.95 -12.10 7.03
N LEU A 175 24.89 -11.30 7.02
CA LEU A 175 24.77 -10.09 7.81
C LEU A 175 24.27 -10.47 9.20
N ASP A 176 25.07 -10.19 10.22
CA ASP A 176 24.77 -10.42 11.64
C ASP A 176 25.24 -9.22 12.48
N ASP A 177 25.08 -9.31 13.80
CA ASP A 177 25.44 -8.22 14.73
C ASP A 177 26.92 -7.80 14.68
N ASN A 178 27.80 -8.62 14.08
CA ASN A 178 29.24 -8.36 14.00
C ASN A 178 29.71 -8.04 12.57
N THR A 179 28.80 -7.99 11.60
CA THR A 179 29.11 -7.83 10.19
C THR A 179 28.33 -6.65 9.64
N THR A 180 29.00 -5.74 8.94
CA THR A 180 28.36 -4.62 8.25
C THR A 180 28.16 -4.91 6.76
N ILE A 181 27.34 -4.10 6.07
CA ILE A 181 27.23 -4.18 4.61
C ILE A 181 28.56 -3.87 3.94
N GLU A 182 29.33 -2.91 4.47
CA GLU A 182 30.67 -2.56 3.98
C GLU A 182 31.61 -3.79 4.03
N ASP A 183 31.61 -4.54 5.14
CA ASP A 183 32.41 -5.78 5.27
C ASP A 183 31.97 -6.87 4.28
N LEU A 184 30.68 -6.93 3.93
CA LEU A 184 30.17 -7.85 2.91
C LEU A 184 30.63 -7.43 1.52
N VAL A 185 30.52 -6.13 1.20
CA VAL A 185 30.92 -5.55 -0.08
C VAL A 185 32.42 -5.76 -0.33
N GLU A 186 33.27 -5.47 0.66
CA GLU A 186 34.73 -5.69 0.56
C GLU A 186 35.05 -7.16 0.21
N ARG A 187 34.48 -8.11 0.96
CA ARG A 187 34.71 -9.54 0.72
C ARG A 187 34.17 -10.03 -0.63
N ILE A 188 33.01 -9.53 -1.06
CA ILE A 188 32.44 -9.88 -2.36
C ILE A 188 33.32 -9.33 -3.48
N VAL A 189 33.77 -8.09 -3.40
CA VAL A 189 34.67 -7.49 -4.40
C VAL A 189 36.00 -8.25 -4.45
N ASP A 190 36.57 -8.63 -3.31
CA ASP A 190 37.83 -9.38 -3.22
C ASP A 190 37.73 -10.79 -3.81
N THR A 191 36.61 -11.48 -3.57
CA THR A 191 36.37 -12.84 -4.11
C THR A 191 35.87 -12.82 -5.55
N ASN A 192 35.36 -11.67 -6.01
CA ASN A 192 34.85 -11.41 -7.35
C ASN A 192 33.99 -12.55 -7.93
N PRO A 193 32.86 -12.91 -7.27
CA PRO A 193 31.95 -13.92 -7.78
C PRO A 193 31.25 -13.41 -9.04
N ALA A 194 30.97 -14.30 -9.97
CA ALA A 194 30.26 -13.94 -11.20
C ALA A 194 28.77 -13.65 -10.95
N VAL A 195 28.18 -14.34 -9.96
CA VAL A 195 26.81 -14.09 -9.49
C VAL A 195 26.78 -13.92 -7.98
N VAL A 196 26.04 -12.93 -7.50
CA VAL A 196 25.66 -12.79 -6.09
C VAL A 196 24.16 -13.05 -5.95
N VAL A 197 23.81 -14.13 -5.26
CA VAL A 197 22.42 -14.50 -4.93
C VAL A 197 22.11 -14.02 -3.52
N THR A 198 21.15 -13.11 -3.40
CA THR A 198 20.84 -12.40 -2.15
C THR A 198 19.44 -12.74 -1.66
N TYR A 199 19.29 -12.88 -0.34
CA TYR A 199 17.99 -12.96 0.33
C TYR A 199 17.98 -12.07 1.58
N GLY A 200 16.83 -11.48 1.90
CA GLY A 200 16.64 -10.59 3.04
C GLY A 200 15.77 -9.38 2.72
N PRO A 201 15.76 -8.36 3.59
CA PRO A 201 14.86 -7.21 3.44
C PRO A 201 15.21 -6.35 2.22
N PRO A 202 14.21 -5.89 1.44
CA PRO A 202 14.43 -5.05 0.25
C PRO A 202 15.29 -3.80 0.44
N ALA A 203 15.11 -3.09 1.56
CA ALA A 203 15.88 -1.87 1.85
C ALA A 203 17.37 -2.20 2.09
N THR A 204 17.66 -3.30 2.78
CA THR A 204 19.05 -3.75 3.01
C THR A 204 19.68 -4.27 1.73
N ALA A 205 18.92 -5.02 0.92
CA ALA A 205 19.39 -5.54 -0.36
C ALA A 205 19.69 -4.43 -1.38
N SER A 206 18.92 -3.33 -1.38
CA SER A 206 19.18 -2.19 -2.27
C SER A 206 20.46 -1.42 -1.89
N ILE A 207 20.77 -1.32 -0.60
CA ILE A 207 22.05 -0.77 -0.11
C ILE A 207 23.21 -1.66 -0.56
N LEU A 208 23.16 -2.97 -0.28
CA LEU A 208 24.18 -3.92 -0.73
C LEU A 208 24.41 -3.83 -2.24
N TYR A 209 23.34 -3.87 -3.04
CA TYR A 209 23.44 -3.79 -4.50
C TYR A 209 24.10 -2.48 -4.96
N SER A 210 23.70 -1.36 -4.38
CA SER A 210 24.22 -0.04 -4.74
C SER A 210 25.69 0.13 -4.38
N GLU A 211 26.12 -0.42 -3.24
CA GLU A 211 27.51 -0.37 -2.78
C GLU A 211 28.40 -1.32 -3.59
N LEU A 212 27.94 -2.52 -3.94
CA LEU A 212 28.64 -3.43 -4.85
C LEU A 212 28.91 -2.76 -6.21
N ARG A 213 27.87 -2.14 -6.79
CA ARG A 213 28.01 -1.40 -8.07
C ARG A 213 28.95 -0.21 -7.94
N SER A 214 28.88 0.52 -6.84
CA SER A 214 29.74 1.69 -6.60
C SER A 214 31.19 1.31 -6.33
N SER A 215 31.43 0.10 -5.79
CA SER A 215 32.75 -0.48 -5.57
C SER A 215 33.32 -1.15 -6.82
N GLY A 216 32.61 -1.11 -7.94
CA GLY A 216 33.07 -1.59 -9.24
C GLY A 216 32.81 -3.07 -9.53
N TRP A 217 32.05 -3.78 -8.67
CA TRP A 217 31.64 -5.14 -8.98
C TRP A 217 30.58 -5.14 -10.10
N ASP A 218 30.86 -5.85 -11.19
CA ASP A 218 30.07 -5.88 -12.42
C ASP A 218 29.35 -7.22 -12.66
N GLY A 219 29.44 -8.15 -11.71
CA GLY A 219 28.76 -9.45 -11.78
C GLY A 219 27.23 -9.36 -11.76
N ARG A 220 26.57 -10.49 -11.96
CA ARG A 220 25.10 -10.60 -12.01
C ARG A 220 24.52 -10.64 -10.60
N PHE A 221 23.49 -9.84 -10.36
CA PHE A 221 22.82 -9.82 -9.07
C PHE A 221 21.48 -10.54 -9.18
N ALA A 222 21.28 -11.55 -8.34
CA ALA A 222 20.03 -12.29 -8.24
C ALA A 222 19.40 -12.01 -6.87
N TYR A 223 18.15 -11.54 -6.88
CA TYR A 223 17.43 -11.16 -5.68
C TYR A 223 15.94 -11.50 -5.81
N ASN A 224 15.44 -12.35 -4.92
CA ASN A 224 14.08 -12.91 -5.00
C ASN A 224 12.95 -11.89 -4.79
N GLN A 225 13.25 -10.69 -4.29
CA GLN A 225 12.29 -9.60 -4.14
C GLN A 225 12.66 -8.36 -4.97
N ALA A 226 13.34 -8.55 -6.12
CA ALA A 226 13.76 -7.43 -6.98
C ALA A 226 12.59 -6.60 -7.54
N THR A 227 11.37 -7.15 -7.53
CA THR A 227 10.15 -6.43 -7.97
C THR A 227 9.51 -5.58 -6.88
N SER A 228 9.98 -5.66 -5.63
CA SER A 228 9.47 -4.86 -4.51
C SER A 228 9.68 -3.36 -4.73
N GLU A 229 8.71 -2.56 -4.28
CA GLU A 229 8.77 -1.11 -4.42
C GLU A 229 9.97 -0.52 -3.67
N SER A 230 10.23 -0.98 -2.44
CA SER A 230 11.34 -0.51 -1.61
C SER A 230 12.71 -0.79 -2.22
N PHE A 231 12.90 -1.92 -2.92
CA PHE A 231 14.13 -2.18 -3.67
C PHE A 231 14.22 -1.27 -4.91
N ARG A 232 13.17 -1.24 -5.73
CA ARG A 232 13.16 -0.53 -7.02
C ARG A 232 13.25 0.99 -6.87
N ALA A 233 12.54 1.57 -5.90
CA ALA A 233 12.55 3.01 -5.67
C ALA A 233 13.90 3.52 -5.15
N SER A 234 14.71 2.64 -4.55
CA SER A 234 16.02 2.97 -4.00
C SER A 234 17.16 2.90 -5.02
N ILE A 235 16.92 2.32 -6.20
CA ILE A 235 17.96 2.07 -7.22
C ILE A 235 17.62 2.87 -8.48
N PRO A 236 18.57 3.65 -9.04
CA PRO A 236 18.38 4.30 -10.33
C PRO A 236 17.94 3.32 -11.42
N VAL A 237 16.97 3.71 -12.24
CA VAL A 237 16.33 2.80 -13.22
C VAL A 237 17.33 2.15 -14.18
N ASP A 238 18.38 2.87 -14.57
CA ASP A 238 19.47 2.40 -15.43
C ASP A 238 20.36 1.35 -14.77
N ARG A 239 20.34 1.26 -13.43
CA ARG A 239 21.04 0.25 -12.64
C ARG A 239 20.17 -0.94 -12.26
N LEU A 240 18.86 -0.90 -12.49
CA LEU A 240 17.98 -2.05 -12.26
C LEU A 240 18.12 -3.11 -13.34
N THR A 241 18.51 -2.72 -14.55
CA THR A 241 18.60 -3.63 -15.69
C THR A 241 19.55 -4.79 -15.40
N GLY A 242 19.07 -6.00 -15.64
CA GLY A 242 19.84 -7.21 -15.48
C GLY A 242 19.79 -7.86 -14.09
N VAL A 243 19.03 -7.30 -13.15
CA VAL A 243 18.79 -7.95 -11.86
C VAL A 243 17.85 -9.14 -12.08
N ILE A 244 18.32 -10.34 -11.75
CA ILE A 244 17.58 -11.60 -11.88
C ILE A 244 16.70 -11.78 -10.64
N SER A 245 15.47 -12.27 -10.83
CA SER A 245 14.53 -12.60 -9.76
C SER A 245 13.86 -13.95 -10.05
N VAL A 246 13.31 -14.56 -9.00
CA VAL A 246 12.47 -15.74 -9.10
C VAL A 246 11.14 -15.48 -8.39
N THR A 247 10.05 -15.88 -9.01
CA THR A 247 8.68 -15.65 -8.54
C THR A 247 7.81 -16.86 -8.89
N THR A 248 6.65 -17.00 -8.25
CA THR A 248 5.69 -18.09 -8.55
C THR A 248 4.82 -17.78 -9.76
N TRP A 249 4.72 -16.51 -10.14
CA TRP A 249 3.98 -16.04 -11.31
C TRP A 249 4.48 -14.63 -11.71
N SER A 250 4.30 -14.27 -12.98
CA SER A 250 4.60 -12.94 -13.50
C SER A 250 3.44 -12.40 -14.33
N TYR A 251 3.17 -11.09 -14.27
CA TYR A 251 2.06 -10.46 -15.00
C TYR A 251 2.22 -10.54 -16.53
N ASN A 252 3.43 -10.78 -17.02
CA ASN A 252 3.71 -10.98 -18.45
C ASN A 252 3.77 -12.47 -18.84
N THR A 253 3.21 -13.36 -18.01
CA THR A 253 3.04 -14.77 -18.38
C THR A 253 2.21 -14.86 -19.67
N PRO A 254 2.70 -15.51 -20.73
CA PRO A 254 2.07 -15.49 -22.06
C PRO A 254 0.83 -16.39 -22.19
N ASN A 255 0.33 -16.93 -21.07
CA ASN A 255 -0.91 -17.68 -20.96
C ASN A 255 -2.13 -16.76 -21.20
N PRO A 256 -3.06 -17.09 -22.12
CA PRO A 256 -4.28 -16.31 -22.36
C PRO A 256 -5.09 -16.01 -21.09
N THR A 257 -5.27 -16.99 -20.20
CA THR A 257 -5.97 -16.81 -18.92
C THR A 257 -5.26 -15.78 -18.04
N SER A 258 -3.92 -15.79 -18.05
CA SER A 258 -3.12 -14.82 -17.30
C SER A 258 -3.22 -13.42 -17.88
N GLN A 259 -3.23 -13.28 -19.21
CA GLN A 259 -3.34 -11.98 -19.88
C GLN A 259 -4.71 -11.35 -19.66
N GLU A 260 -5.78 -12.15 -19.74
CA GLU A 260 -7.14 -11.70 -19.45
C GLU A 260 -7.28 -11.27 -18.00
N PHE A 261 -6.79 -12.08 -17.05
CA PHE A 261 -6.76 -11.70 -15.63
C PHE A 261 -6.06 -10.37 -15.39
N VAL A 262 -4.87 -10.16 -15.98
CA VAL A 262 -4.11 -8.91 -15.83
C VAL A 262 -4.92 -7.70 -16.33
N LEU A 263 -5.56 -7.82 -17.49
CA LEU A 263 -6.40 -6.76 -18.05
C LEU A 263 -7.61 -6.48 -17.15
N ASN A 264 -8.32 -7.51 -16.72
CA ASN A 264 -9.49 -7.38 -15.87
C ASN A 264 -9.13 -6.78 -14.50
N PHE A 265 -8.01 -7.20 -13.93
CA PHE A 265 -7.50 -6.70 -12.65
C PHE A 265 -7.11 -5.21 -12.74
N ILE A 266 -6.38 -4.81 -13.78
CA ILE A 266 -6.03 -3.40 -14.02
C ILE A 266 -7.31 -2.57 -14.24
N ASN A 267 -8.28 -3.08 -14.99
CA ASN A 267 -9.55 -2.38 -15.21
C ASN A 267 -10.37 -2.23 -13.92
N ALA A 268 -10.34 -3.22 -13.04
CA ALA A 268 -11.09 -3.22 -11.78
C ALA A 268 -10.45 -2.35 -10.70
N PHE A 269 -9.11 -2.36 -10.59
CA PHE A 269 -8.39 -1.80 -9.44
C PHE A 269 -7.37 -0.71 -9.80
N GLY A 270 -7.02 -0.54 -11.07
CA GLY A 270 -6.02 0.46 -11.51
C GLY A 270 -4.57 0.09 -11.19
N GLU A 271 -4.31 -1.17 -10.84
CA GLU A 271 -3.02 -1.67 -10.36
C GLU A 271 -2.58 -2.92 -11.14
N ILE A 272 -1.27 -3.15 -11.23
CA ILE A 272 -0.73 -4.38 -11.82
C ILE A 272 -0.80 -5.49 -10.76
N PRO A 273 -1.47 -6.61 -11.04
CA PRO A 273 -1.59 -7.69 -10.07
C PRO A 273 -0.23 -8.31 -9.72
N ARG A 274 -0.10 -8.72 -8.47
CA ARG A 274 1.05 -9.44 -7.92
C ARG A 274 0.74 -10.95 -7.78
N PRO A 275 1.75 -11.81 -7.58
CA PRO A 275 1.54 -13.27 -7.52
C PRO A 275 0.53 -13.73 -6.46
N VAL A 276 0.38 -12.99 -5.37
CA VAL A 276 -0.60 -13.31 -4.30
C VAL A 276 -2.04 -13.10 -4.77
N ALA A 277 -2.31 -12.01 -5.50
CA ALA A 277 -3.63 -11.76 -6.08
C ALA A 277 -3.99 -12.80 -7.14
N ALA A 278 -3.04 -13.16 -8.00
CA ALA A 278 -3.20 -14.24 -8.99
C ALA A 278 -3.53 -15.58 -8.31
N ALA A 279 -2.85 -15.90 -7.21
CA ALA A 279 -3.07 -17.11 -6.44
C ALA A 279 -4.44 -17.14 -5.75
N ALA A 280 -4.86 -16.01 -5.15
CA ALA A 280 -6.19 -15.89 -4.53
C ALA A 280 -7.32 -16.00 -5.57
N TYR A 281 -7.12 -15.41 -6.75
CA TYR A 281 -8.05 -15.53 -7.88
C TYR A 281 -8.21 -17.00 -8.31
N ASP A 282 -7.11 -17.70 -8.57
CA ASP A 282 -7.13 -19.14 -8.88
C ASP A 282 -7.77 -19.95 -7.74
N GLY A 283 -7.48 -19.60 -6.49
CA GLY A 283 -8.06 -20.24 -5.31
C GLY A 283 -9.59 -20.18 -5.26
N VAL A 284 -10.20 -19.06 -5.64
CA VAL A 284 -11.67 -18.94 -5.71
C VAL A 284 -12.24 -19.81 -6.83
N TYR A 285 -11.60 -19.88 -7.99
CA TYR A 285 -12.04 -20.76 -9.09
C TYR A 285 -11.92 -22.25 -8.71
N LEU A 286 -10.86 -22.64 -8.01
CA LEU A 286 -10.72 -24.01 -7.48
C LEU A 286 -11.80 -24.33 -6.45
N LEU A 287 -12.11 -23.40 -5.54
CA LEU A 287 -13.23 -23.56 -4.60
C LEU A 287 -14.56 -23.74 -5.34
N SER A 288 -14.80 -22.96 -6.39
CA SER A 288 -16.00 -23.07 -7.22
C SER A 288 -16.14 -24.46 -7.87
N GLU A 289 -15.05 -24.97 -8.44
CA GLU A 289 -15.00 -26.31 -9.02
C GLU A 289 -15.23 -27.38 -7.95
N ALA A 290 -14.55 -27.28 -6.81
CA ALA A 290 -14.65 -28.25 -5.72
C ALA A 290 -16.03 -28.28 -5.06
N ILE A 291 -16.72 -27.13 -4.95
CA ILE A 291 -18.11 -27.04 -4.45
C ILE A 291 -19.10 -27.75 -5.39
N SER A 292 -18.79 -27.77 -6.69
CA SER A 292 -19.64 -28.40 -7.70
C SER A 292 -19.57 -29.94 -7.66
N LEU A 293 -18.61 -30.50 -6.92
CA LEU A 293 -18.41 -31.94 -6.76
C LEU A 293 -19.06 -32.49 -5.48
N PRO A 294 -19.56 -33.74 -5.49
CA PRO A 294 -20.12 -34.35 -4.28
C PRO A 294 -18.99 -34.76 -3.31
N GLY A 295 -19.15 -34.48 -2.02
CA GLY A 295 -18.16 -34.85 -1.00
C GLY A 295 -17.84 -33.70 -0.05
N SER A 296 -16.77 -33.84 0.73
CA SER A 296 -16.25 -32.72 1.50
C SER A 296 -15.40 -31.79 0.62
N LEU A 297 -15.41 -30.50 0.94
CA LEU A 297 -14.68 -29.50 0.14
C LEU A 297 -13.17 -29.74 0.14
N SER A 298 -12.60 -30.18 1.27
CA SER A 298 -11.17 -30.51 1.39
C SER A 298 -10.77 -31.70 0.51
N GLU A 299 -11.56 -32.79 0.52
CA GLU A 299 -11.29 -33.95 -0.34
C GLU A 299 -11.38 -33.57 -1.82
N ASN A 300 -12.39 -32.76 -2.18
CA ASN A 300 -12.57 -32.31 -3.56
C ASN A 300 -11.40 -31.44 -4.02
N LEU A 301 -10.94 -30.48 -3.21
CA LEU A 301 -9.79 -29.62 -3.54
C LEU A 301 -8.51 -30.43 -3.82
N GLY A 302 -8.25 -31.49 -3.06
CA GLY A 302 -7.11 -32.39 -3.30
C GLY A 302 -7.27 -33.33 -4.50
N ALA A 303 -8.48 -33.46 -5.04
CA ALA A 303 -8.84 -34.41 -6.09
C ALA A 303 -9.30 -33.73 -7.40
N LEU A 304 -9.25 -32.40 -7.50
CA LEU A 304 -9.63 -31.65 -8.70
C LEU A 304 -8.84 -32.08 -9.91
N GLU A 305 -9.51 -32.29 -11.04
CA GLU A 305 -8.80 -32.59 -12.29
C GLU A 305 -7.82 -31.45 -12.65
N PRO A 306 -6.67 -31.75 -13.28
CA PRO A 306 -5.71 -30.73 -13.63
C PRO A 306 -6.33 -29.67 -14.56
N SER A 307 -6.20 -28.40 -14.22
CA SER A 307 -6.81 -27.28 -14.94
C SER A 307 -5.80 -26.18 -15.23
N VAL A 308 -6.13 -25.26 -16.15
CA VAL A 308 -5.28 -24.11 -16.50
C VAL A 308 -5.84 -22.88 -15.80
N GLY A 309 -5.10 -22.38 -14.80
CA GLY A 309 -5.39 -21.12 -14.12
C GLY A 309 -4.51 -19.97 -14.60
N VAL A 310 -4.59 -18.84 -13.91
CA VAL A 310 -3.76 -17.64 -14.13
C VAL A 310 -2.28 -17.98 -13.93
N GLN A 311 -1.97 -18.76 -12.89
CA GLN A 311 -0.59 -19.14 -12.59
C GLN A 311 0.04 -20.13 -13.58
N GLY A 312 -0.78 -20.74 -14.46
CA GLY A 312 -0.40 -21.86 -15.32
C GLY A 312 -1.22 -23.10 -15.00
N GLN A 313 -0.69 -24.29 -15.31
CA GLN A 313 -1.39 -25.53 -14.97
C GLN A 313 -1.40 -25.73 -13.45
N LEU A 314 -2.60 -25.87 -12.88
CA LEU A 314 -2.87 -26.21 -11.49
C LEU A 314 -3.13 -27.71 -11.44
N ASN A 315 -2.40 -28.44 -10.59
CA ASN A 315 -2.32 -29.90 -10.69
C ASN A 315 -2.29 -30.57 -9.31
N ALA A 316 -3.21 -30.17 -8.44
CA ALA A 316 -3.26 -30.62 -7.04
C ALA A 316 -3.16 -32.15 -6.86
N PRO A 317 -3.84 -33.02 -7.64
CA PRO A 317 -3.80 -34.47 -7.41
C PRO A 317 -2.45 -35.12 -7.67
N ASN A 318 -1.59 -34.49 -8.47
CA ASN A 318 -0.26 -35.00 -8.79
C ASN A 318 0.84 -34.37 -7.92
N LEU A 319 0.46 -33.56 -6.92
CA LEU A 319 1.37 -32.97 -5.96
C LEU A 319 1.16 -33.60 -4.57
N THR A 320 2.02 -33.23 -3.61
CA THR A 320 1.78 -33.53 -2.20
C THR A 320 0.42 -32.97 -1.80
N LEU A 321 -0.35 -33.71 -1.01
CA LEU A 321 -1.64 -33.25 -0.51
C LEU A 321 -1.49 -31.87 0.17
N GLY A 322 -2.36 -30.94 -0.18
CA GLY A 322 -2.26 -29.53 0.24
C GLY A 322 -1.50 -28.64 -0.75
N GLU A 323 -0.78 -29.16 -1.74
CA GLU A 323 -0.14 -28.32 -2.77
C GLU A 323 -1.05 -28.13 -3.97
N ILE A 324 -1.22 -26.88 -4.42
CA ILE A 324 -2.07 -26.56 -5.57
C ILE A 324 -1.24 -26.27 -6.84
N SER A 325 -0.17 -25.49 -6.68
CA SER A 325 0.65 -25.00 -7.80
C SER A 325 2.11 -25.33 -7.56
N ASN A 326 2.83 -25.67 -8.63
CA ASN A 326 4.28 -25.82 -8.65
C ASN A 326 4.90 -24.96 -9.77
N ASN A 327 4.19 -23.93 -10.21
CA ASN A 327 4.63 -23.00 -11.24
C ASN A 327 5.66 -22.01 -10.68
N VAL A 328 6.77 -21.86 -11.39
CA VAL A 328 7.84 -20.91 -11.05
C VAL A 328 8.24 -20.18 -12.32
N ALA A 329 8.53 -18.89 -12.20
CA ALA A 329 9.05 -18.04 -13.25
C ALA A 329 10.36 -17.39 -12.79
N VAL A 330 11.38 -17.47 -13.64
CA VAL A 330 12.58 -16.67 -13.53
C VAL A 330 12.39 -15.43 -14.38
N THR A 331 12.66 -14.27 -13.81
CA THR A 331 12.52 -12.97 -14.46
C THR A 331 13.82 -12.17 -14.37
N GLU A 332 13.97 -11.20 -15.25
CA GLU A 332 15.08 -10.24 -15.22
C GLU A 332 14.51 -8.83 -15.35
N LEU A 333 15.00 -7.87 -14.58
CA LEU A 333 14.54 -6.50 -14.71
C LEU A 333 15.06 -5.88 -16.02
N GLY A 334 14.16 -5.34 -16.84
CA GLY A 334 14.50 -4.70 -18.11
C GLY A 334 15.01 -3.26 -17.98
N ALA A 335 15.13 -2.57 -19.12
CA ALA A 335 15.63 -1.19 -19.22
C ALA A 335 14.82 -0.15 -18.41
N PHE A 336 13.57 -0.47 -18.10
CA PHE A 336 12.65 0.39 -17.34
C PHE A 336 12.36 -0.17 -15.94
N GLY A 337 13.15 -1.15 -15.47
CA GLY A 337 12.98 -1.78 -14.17
C GLY A 337 11.71 -2.63 -14.03
N ALA A 338 11.04 -2.96 -15.13
CA ALA A 338 9.93 -3.89 -15.17
C ALA A 338 10.46 -5.33 -15.34
N PRO A 339 9.87 -6.35 -14.68
CA PRO A 339 10.30 -7.72 -14.86
C PRO A 339 9.94 -8.26 -16.25
N GLU A 340 10.93 -8.81 -16.93
CA GLU A 340 10.82 -9.54 -18.19
C GLU A 340 10.91 -11.03 -17.88
N LEU A 341 9.98 -11.82 -18.43
CA LEU A 341 9.96 -13.26 -18.22
C LEU A 341 11.08 -13.92 -19.03
N ILE A 342 11.90 -14.74 -18.36
CA ILE A 342 13.02 -15.44 -19.00
C ILE A 342 12.69 -16.91 -19.25
N VAL A 343 12.27 -17.62 -18.20
CA VAL A 343 11.97 -19.05 -18.27
C VAL A 343 10.93 -19.42 -17.21
N ARG A 344 10.09 -20.39 -17.53
CA ARG A 344 9.10 -20.96 -16.60
C ARG A 344 9.37 -22.42 -16.33
N PHE A 345 8.97 -22.85 -15.15
CA PHE A 345 9.07 -24.23 -14.68
C PHE A 345 7.74 -24.67 -14.10
N GLN A 346 7.46 -25.96 -14.27
CA GLN A 346 6.42 -26.68 -13.56
C GLN A 346 7.09 -27.79 -12.75
N GLY A 347 7.23 -27.57 -11.44
CA GLY A 347 8.09 -28.40 -10.59
C GLY A 347 9.54 -28.35 -11.07
N ASN A 348 10.08 -29.51 -11.47
CA ASN A 348 11.45 -29.62 -12.00
C ASN A 348 11.50 -29.60 -13.54
N THR A 349 10.36 -29.46 -14.22
CA THR A 349 10.29 -29.48 -15.68
C THR A 349 10.31 -28.06 -16.21
N ARG A 350 11.27 -27.75 -17.09
CA ARG A 350 11.29 -26.49 -17.86
C ARG A 350 10.10 -26.49 -18.83
N LEU A 351 9.37 -25.39 -18.89
CA LEU A 351 8.34 -25.18 -19.90
C LEU A 351 8.96 -24.54 -21.13
N GLU A 352 8.81 -25.19 -22.28
CA GLU A 352 9.23 -24.64 -23.57
C GLU A 352 8.18 -23.65 -24.10
N GLU A 353 8.59 -22.69 -24.93
CA GLU A 353 7.70 -21.67 -25.52
C GLU A 353 6.54 -22.30 -26.34
N SER A 354 6.71 -23.54 -26.84
CA SER A 354 5.67 -24.31 -27.53
C SER A 354 4.72 -25.10 -26.64
N ASP A 355 5.11 -25.35 -25.38
CA ASP A 355 4.29 -26.06 -24.39
C ASP A 355 3.30 -25.12 -23.69
N GLU A 356 3.46 -23.82 -23.90
CA GLU A 356 2.53 -22.80 -23.46
C GLU A 356 1.37 -22.70 -24.45
N PRO A 357 0.11 -22.61 -24.01
CA PRO A 357 -0.99 -22.23 -24.89
C PRO A 357 -0.62 -20.87 -25.46
N GLY A 358 -0.24 -20.85 -26.75
CA GLY A 358 0.38 -19.70 -27.36
C GLY A 358 -0.45 -18.42 -27.19
N PRO A 359 0.18 -17.24 -27.28
CA PRO A 359 -0.56 -16.00 -27.32
C PRO A 359 -1.62 -16.13 -28.42
N ILE A 360 -2.83 -15.62 -28.17
CA ILE A 360 -3.76 -15.38 -29.27
C ILE A 360 -3.01 -14.46 -30.21
N ALA A 361 -2.53 -15.00 -31.34
CA ALA A 361 -2.05 -14.20 -32.43
C ALA A 361 -3.20 -13.25 -32.73
N THR A 362 -3.01 -11.97 -32.41
CA THR A 362 -3.86 -10.92 -32.94
C THR A 362 -3.52 -10.85 -34.42
N GLU A 363 -4.00 -11.83 -35.17
CA GLU A 363 -4.19 -11.70 -36.59
C GLU A 363 -5.12 -10.50 -36.72
N ILE A 364 -4.62 -9.45 -37.33
CA ILE A 364 -5.41 -8.26 -37.65
C ILE A 364 -6.43 -8.73 -38.69
N ALA A 365 -7.52 -9.34 -38.22
CA ALA A 365 -8.61 -9.77 -39.06
C ALA A 365 -9.14 -8.52 -39.76
N GLN A 366 -8.95 -8.48 -41.09
CA GLN A 366 -9.57 -7.47 -41.93
C GLN A 366 -11.05 -7.38 -41.59
N ALA A 367 -11.49 -6.15 -41.34
CA ALA A 367 -12.86 -5.82 -40.98
C ALA A 367 -13.84 -6.52 -41.95
N THR A 368 -14.48 -7.58 -41.45
CA THR A 368 -15.68 -8.11 -42.09
C THR A 368 -16.81 -7.21 -41.64
N GLN A 369 -17.57 -6.67 -42.59
CA GLN A 369 -18.65 -5.71 -42.31
C GLN A 369 -19.59 -6.27 -41.23
N THR A 370 -19.57 -5.61 -40.07
CA THR A 370 -20.50 -5.86 -38.97
C THR A 370 -21.94 -5.70 -39.50
N PRO A 371 -22.85 -6.65 -39.23
CA PRO A 371 -24.27 -6.45 -39.53
C PRO A 371 -24.75 -5.17 -38.83
N ALA A 372 -25.62 -4.42 -39.52
CA ALA A 372 -26.13 -3.15 -39.04
C ALA A 372 -26.62 -3.28 -37.58
N PRO A 373 -26.25 -2.34 -36.70
CA PRO A 373 -26.59 -2.40 -35.28
C PRO A 373 -28.11 -2.53 -35.14
N THR A 374 -28.54 -3.58 -34.45
CA THR A 374 -29.86 -3.55 -33.82
C THR A 374 -29.75 -2.55 -32.68
N ALA A 375 -30.62 -1.55 -32.67
CA ALA A 375 -30.55 -0.42 -31.75
C ALA A 375 -30.38 -0.89 -30.29
N THR A 376 -29.21 -0.61 -29.73
CA THR A 376 -28.98 -0.60 -28.29
C THR A 376 -29.89 0.45 -27.69
N PRO A 377 -30.63 0.18 -26.60
CA PRO A 377 -31.35 1.23 -25.88
C PRO A 377 -30.36 2.35 -25.53
N SER A 378 -30.66 3.56 -25.99
CA SER A 378 -29.72 4.69 -26.05
C SER A 378 -29.52 5.42 -24.73
N THR A 379 -29.88 4.81 -23.60
CA THR A 379 -29.94 5.47 -22.31
C THR A 379 -29.33 4.57 -21.22
N PRO A 380 -28.30 5.06 -20.48
CA PRO A 380 -27.70 4.28 -19.42
C PRO A 380 -28.74 4.02 -18.32
N TYR A 381 -28.75 2.82 -17.76
CA TYR A 381 -29.72 2.40 -16.75
C TYR A 381 -29.01 1.73 -15.58
N LEU A 382 -29.67 1.69 -14.43
CA LEU A 382 -29.18 1.05 -13.22
C LEU A 382 -30.03 -0.17 -12.87
N ILE A 383 -29.44 -1.08 -12.11
CA ILE A 383 -30.12 -2.18 -11.41
C ILE A 383 -29.83 -2.04 -9.93
N VAL A 384 -30.87 -2.19 -9.11
CA VAL A 384 -30.75 -2.17 -7.66
C VAL A 384 -30.25 -3.53 -7.15
N THR A 385 -29.12 -3.55 -6.45
CA THR A 385 -28.43 -4.77 -5.99
C THR A 385 -28.65 -5.12 -4.52
N ARG A 386 -29.49 -4.35 -3.82
CA ARG A 386 -29.88 -4.58 -2.41
C ARG A 386 -31.38 -4.74 -2.28
N ALA A 387 -31.80 -5.54 -1.31
CA ALA A 387 -33.21 -5.86 -1.02
C ALA A 387 -34.18 -4.67 -1.12
N VAL A 388 -33.81 -3.51 -0.57
CA VAL A 388 -34.56 -2.25 -0.69
C VAL A 388 -33.60 -1.08 -0.77
N GLN A 389 -33.77 -0.24 -1.79
CA GLN A 389 -32.99 0.96 -2.02
C GLN A 389 -33.85 2.22 -1.97
N ASN A 390 -33.45 3.17 -1.13
CA ASN A 390 -34.14 4.45 -0.98
C ASN A 390 -33.83 5.38 -2.16
N VAL A 391 -34.87 5.83 -2.87
CA VAL A 391 -34.83 6.93 -3.83
C VAL A 391 -35.05 8.24 -3.06
N ARG A 392 -34.11 9.16 -3.13
CA ARG A 392 -34.11 10.42 -2.36
C ARG A 392 -34.40 11.65 -3.22
N SER A 393 -34.83 12.75 -2.61
CA SER A 393 -35.07 14.02 -3.30
C SER A 393 -33.79 14.77 -3.71
N GLY A 394 -32.62 14.36 -3.23
CA GLY A 394 -31.31 14.94 -3.56
C GLY A 394 -30.14 13.99 -3.27
N PRO A 395 -28.91 14.31 -3.73
CA PRO A 395 -27.73 13.48 -3.54
C PRO A 395 -27.19 13.62 -2.11
N GLY A 396 -27.58 12.71 -1.22
CA GLY A 396 -27.13 12.70 0.18
C GLY A 396 -28.15 12.10 1.15
N LEU A 397 -27.69 11.71 2.33
CA LEU A 397 -28.54 11.10 3.36
C LEU A 397 -29.46 12.10 4.08
N ASN A 398 -29.15 13.40 3.97
CA ASN A 398 -29.92 14.53 4.49
C ASN A 398 -31.15 14.90 3.64
N TYR A 399 -31.36 14.26 2.49
CA TYR A 399 -32.53 14.46 1.63
C TYR A 399 -33.62 13.43 1.91
N ASP A 400 -34.87 13.87 1.87
CA ASP A 400 -36.04 13.01 2.10
C ASP A 400 -36.07 11.82 1.14
N VAL A 401 -36.45 10.65 1.66
CA VAL A 401 -36.74 9.47 0.85
C VAL A 401 -38.11 9.68 0.19
N ILE A 402 -38.13 9.80 -1.13
CA ILE A 402 -39.35 10.02 -1.94
C ILE A 402 -39.91 8.70 -2.49
N GLY A 403 -39.19 7.60 -2.31
CA GLY A 403 -39.65 6.25 -2.64
C GLY A 403 -38.57 5.23 -2.43
N GLN A 404 -38.89 3.99 -2.80
CA GLN A 404 -37.98 2.87 -2.71
C GLN A 404 -38.07 2.05 -4.00
N LEU A 405 -36.93 1.49 -4.39
CA LEU A 405 -36.80 0.47 -5.42
C LEU A 405 -36.36 -0.83 -4.73
N GLN A 406 -36.82 -1.97 -5.21
CA GLN A 406 -36.46 -3.27 -4.68
C GLN A 406 -35.31 -3.89 -5.47
N GLU A 407 -34.67 -4.90 -4.89
CA GLU A 407 -33.64 -5.68 -5.59
C GLU A 407 -34.16 -6.18 -6.94
N GLY A 408 -33.39 -5.94 -7.99
CA GLY A 408 -33.76 -6.26 -9.37
C GLY A 408 -34.60 -5.19 -10.09
N ASP A 409 -35.08 -4.14 -9.41
CA ASP A 409 -35.72 -3.01 -10.09
C ASP A 409 -34.70 -2.27 -10.96
N THR A 410 -35.13 -1.91 -12.17
CA THR A 410 -34.31 -1.15 -13.12
C THR A 410 -34.82 0.28 -13.28
N ALA A 411 -33.91 1.23 -13.48
CA ALA A 411 -34.25 2.63 -13.72
C ALA A 411 -33.30 3.30 -14.71
N GLU A 412 -33.81 4.16 -15.57
CA GLU A 412 -33.00 4.95 -16.49
C GLU A 412 -32.27 6.08 -15.75
N ILE A 413 -30.98 6.22 -16.01
CA ILE A 413 -30.12 7.25 -15.42
C ILE A 413 -30.24 8.52 -16.24
N ILE A 414 -30.72 9.59 -15.61
CA ILE A 414 -30.92 10.91 -16.24
C ILE A 414 -29.82 11.91 -15.85
N GLY A 415 -28.94 11.57 -14.91
CA GLY A 415 -27.82 12.42 -14.51
C GLY A 415 -27.04 11.88 -13.31
N ALA A 416 -26.04 12.63 -12.84
CA ALA A 416 -25.29 12.33 -11.62
C ALA A 416 -24.77 13.59 -10.93
N ASN A 417 -24.23 13.47 -9.71
CA ASN A 417 -23.55 14.58 -9.04
C ASN A 417 -22.05 14.66 -9.45
N LEU A 418 -21.36 15.74 -9.08
CA LEU A 418 -20.04 16.09 -9.59
C LEU A 418 -18.95 15.02 -9.34
N ASP A 419 -18.98 14.37 -8.17
CA ASP A 419 -18.06 13.30 -7.78
C ASP A 419 -18.59 11.90 -8.15
N PHE A 420 -19.73 11.84 -8.84
CA PHE A 420 -20.39 10.63 -9.29
C PHE A 420 -20.83 9.66 -8.16
N SER A 421 -20.83 10.11 -6.90
CA SER A 421 -21.23 9.29 -5.75
C SER A 421 -22.74 9.02 -5.67
N TRP A 422 -23.56 9.80 -6.41
CA TRP A 422 -25.01 9.63 -6.55
C TRP A 422 -25.45 9.77 -8.00
N VAL A 423 -26.35 8.90 -8.43
CA VAL A 423 -26.99 8.95 -9.76
C VAL A 423 -28.45 9.38 -9.63
N ALA A 424 -28.91 10.15 -10.61
CA ALA A 424 -30.28 10.65 -10.69
C ALA A 424 -31.09 9.82 -11.69
N ILE A 425 -32.35 9.54 -11.34
CA ILE A 425 -33.32 8.81 -12.17
C ILE A 425 -34.63 9.60 -12.28
N SER A 426 -35.41 9.29 -13.32
CA SER A 426 -36.81 9.73 -13.38
C SER A 426 -37.66 8.78 -12.53
N PHE A 427 -38.13 9.25 -11.38
CA PHE A 427 -38.93 8.46 -10.44
C PHE A 427 -40.32 9.08 -10.26
N ARG A 428 -41.35 8.40 -10.78
CA ARG A 428 -42.77 8.81 -10.69
C ARG A 428 -43.05 10.24 -11.18
N GLY A 429 -42.34 10.68 -12.23
CA GLY A 429 -42.50 12.02 -12.82
C GLY A 429 -41.75 13.14 -12.07
N SER A 430 -40.86 12.80 -11.13
CA SER A 430 -39.95 13.72 -10.44
C SER A 430 -38.52 13.18 -10.45
N GLN A 431 -37.53 14.04 -10.24
CA GLN A 431 -36.12 13.63 -10.17
C GLN A 431 -35.83 12.97 -8.82
N GLY A 432 -35.33 11.74 -8.84
CA GLY A 432 -34.91 10.98 -7.65
C GLY A 432 -33.44 10.62 -7.70
N TRP A 433 -32.81 10.48 -6.55
CA TRP A 433 -31.37 10.24 -6.41
C TRP A 433 -31.09 8.95 -5.65
N LEU A 434 -30.09 8.20 -6.13
CA LEU A 434 -29.68 6.90 -5.59
C LEU A 434 -28.15 6.89 -5.40
N SER A 435 -27.68 6.27 -4.32
CA SER A 435 -26.25 6.22 -4.02
C SER A 435 -25.55 5.18 -4.90
N ARG A 436 -24.41 5.55 -5.52
CA ARG A 436 -23.68 4.70 -6.47
C ARG A 436 -23.13 3.42 -5.83
N GLY A 437 -22.64 3.49 -4.57
CA GLY A 437 -21.92 2.38 -3.92
C GLY A 437 -22.75 1.11 -3.66
N ILE A 438 -24.01 1.10 -4.11
CA ILE A 438 -25.01 0.06 -3.90
C ILE A 438 -25.90 -0.13 -5.15
N LEU A 439 -25.36 0.16 -6.35
CA LEU A 439 -26.01 0.03 -7.65
C LEU A 439 -25.06 -0.57 -8.69
N ASP A 440 -25.60 -1.37 -9.60
CA ASP A 440 -24.91 -1.76 -10.84
C ASP A 440 -25.40 -0.87 -11.98
N LEU A 441 -24.47 -0.25 -12.72
CA LEU A 441 -24.79 0.64 -13.84
C LEU A 441 -24.45 -0.03 -15.16
N PHE A 442 -25.35 0.09 -16.14
CA PHE A 442 -25.22 -0.51 -17.45
C PHE A 442 -25.37 0.56 -18.55
N GLY A 443 -24.56 0.43 -19.61
CA GLY A 443 -24.54 1.37 -20.74
C GLY A 443 -23.40 2.40 -20.70
N ASN A 444 -23.46 3.41 -21.57
CA ASN A 444 -22.40 4.42 -21.67
C ASN A 444 -22.51 5.47 -20.54
N VAL A 445 -21.90 5.16 -19.39
CA VAL A 445 -21.89 6.01 -18.21
C VAL A 445 -21.10 7.32 -18.40
N ASN A 446 -20.24 7.40 -19.40
CA ASN A 446 -19.47 8.61 -19.72
C ASN A 446 -20.32 9.70 -20.41
N SER A 447 -21.54 9.37 -20.86
CA SER A 447 -22.49 10.33 -21.44
C SER A 447 -23.50 10.91 -20.44
N ILE A 448 -23.41 10.55 -19.16
CA ILE A 448 -24.35 11.00 -18.12
C ILE A 448 -24.07 12.47 -17.76
N PRO A 449 -25.06 13.37 -17.85
CA PRO A 449 -24.87 14.78 -17.50
C PRO A 449 -24.80 15.00 -15.99
N ILE A 450 -24.01 15.98 -15.55
CA ILE A 450 -23.93 16.39 -14.14
C ILE A 450 -25.10 17.32 -13.78
N LEU A 451 -25.85 16.97 -12.74
CA LEU A 451 -26.99 17.73 -12.22
C LEU A 451 -26.64 18.42 -10.90
N SER A 452 -27.10 19.65 -10.71
CA SER A 452 -26.97 20.37 -9.43
C SER A 452 -27.96 19.85 -8.39
N ALA A 453 -27.51 19.77 -7.13
CA ALA A 453 -28.34 19.28 -6.02
C ALA A 453 -29.48 20.26 -5.67
N PRO A 454 -30.70 19.77 -5.39
CA PRO A 454 -31.80 20.59 -4.88
C PRO A 454 -31.51 21.16 -3.46
N PRO A 455 -32.15 22.25 -3.02
CA PRO A 455 -32.02 22.75 -1.65
C PRO A 455 -32.58 21.73 -0.63
N THR A 456 -31.88 21.53 0.49
CA THR A 456 -32.27 20.57 1.54
C THR A 456 -33.56 21.00 2.27
N PRO A 457 -34.52 20.10 2.57
CA PRO A 457 -35.74 20.44 3.31
C PRO A 457 -35.48 20.86 4.77
N THR A 458 -36.21 21.90 5.23
CA THR A 458 -36.21 22.32 6.64
C THR A 458 -37.05 21.37 7.49
N ALA A 459 -36.44 20.68 8.46
CA ALA A 459 -37.07 19.60 9.23
C ALA A 459 -38.17 20.05 10.24
N PRO A 460 -39.30 19.32 10.36
CA PRO A 460 -40.21 19.35 11.51
C PRO A 460 -39.85 18.26 12.57
N PRO A 461 -40.32 18.38 13.82
CA PRO A 461 -39.76 17.64 14.96
C PRO A 461 -40.28 16.18 15.09
N PRO A 462 -39.44 15.19 15.47
CA PRO A 462 -39.86 13.79 15.62
C PRO A 462 -40.16 13.37 17.08
N THR A 463 -40.88 12.24 17.21
CA THR A 463 -41.16 11.48 18.46
C THR A 463 -40.70 10.01 18.29
N GLU A 464 -40.35 9.34 19.38
CA GLU A 464 -39.16 8.49 19.58
C GLU A 464 -39.29 6.98 19.25
N THR A 465 -38.22 6.43 18.65
CA THR A 465 -37.74 5.02 18.67
C THR A 465 -36.80 4.86 19.89
N PRO A 466 -36.57 3.69 20.51
CA PRO A 466 -35.67 3.59 21.65
C PRO A 466 -34.28 4.08 21.24
N THR A 467 -33.95 5.28 21.71
CA THR A 467 -32.74 5.99 21.32
C THR A 467 -31.56 5.17 21.80
N ALA A 468 -30.61 4.88 20.91
CA ALA A 468 -29.28 4.48 21.35
C ALA A 468 -28.88 5.46 22.46
N GLN A 469 -28.45 4.93 23.62
CA GLN A 469 -28.08 5.79 24.73
C GLN A 469 -27.05 6.80 24.19
N PRO A 470 -27.29 8.10 24.35
CA PRO A 470 -26.39 9.10 23.80
C PRO A 470 -25.03 8.93 24.51
N VAL A 471 -23.95 8.79 23.73
CA VAL A 471 -22.57 8.62 24.18
C VAL A 471 -21.79 9.91 23.98
N ALA A 472 -20.66 10.07 24.68
CA ALA A 472 -19.67 11.09 24.36
C ALA A 472 -18.88 10.65 23.12
N ASP A 473 -18.10 11.54 22.51
CA ASP A 473 -17.19 11.20 21.40
C ASP A 473 -16.09 12.27 21.37
N LEU A 474 -14.94 11.97 21.95
CA LEU A 474 -13.81 12.84 22.20
C LEU A 474 -12.80 12.70 21.07
N VAL A 475 -12.74 13.71 20.21
CA VAL A 475 -11.75 13.75 19.14
C VAL A 475 -10.74 14.86 19.35
N ILE A 476 -9.52 14.64 18.86
CA ILE A 476 -8.56 15.71 18.62
C ILE A 476 -8.90 16.36 17.27
N VAL A 477 -9.14 17.68 17.26
CA VAL A 477 -9.43 18.42 16.02
C VAL A 477 -8.24 19.24 15.52
N GLY A 478 -7.18 19.38 16.33
CA GLY A 478 -5.99 20.13 15.94
C GLY A 478 -4.92 20.14 17.03
N ALA A 479 -3.66 20.29 16.62
CA ALA A 479 -2.54 20.55 17.52
C ALA A 479 -1.54 21.54 16.90
N THR A 480 -1.02 22.47 17.70
CA THR A 480 -0.07 23.52 17.26
C THR A 480 0.91 23.89 18.37
N PRO A 481 2.15 24.34 18.07
CA PRO A 481 2.74 24.57 16.74
C PRO A 481 3.36 23.32 16.12
N ASN A 482 3.51 23.30 14.78
CA ASN A 482 4.12 22.20 14.01
C ASN A 482 5.66 22.28 13.95
N ARG A 483 6.30 23.14 14.74
CA ARG A 483 7.75 23.16 14.94
C ARG A 483 8.04 23.29 16.43
N ILE A 484 8.78 22.33 16.97
CA ILE A 484 9.01 22.19 18.41
C ILE A 484 10.51 22.35 18.69
N PRO A 485 10.91 23.23 19.62
CA PRO A 485 12.31 23.42 19.91
C PRO A 485 12.93 22.23 20.68
N ILE A 486 14.15 21.88 20.32
CA ILE A 486 15.00 20.93 21.05
C ILE A 486 15.79 21.67 22.13
N GLY A 487 15.98 21.03 23.27
CA GLY A 487 16.81 21.54 24.37
C GLY A 487 16.15 22.66 25.19
N THR A 488 14.95 23.10 24.83
CA THR A 488 14.15 24.06 25.62
C THR A 488 12.74 23.52 25.87
N PRO A 489 12.07 23.98 26.95
CA PRO A 489 10.68 23.60 27.19
C PRO A 489 9.77 24.03 26.05
N PHE A 490 8.95 23.10 25.56
CA PHE A 490 7.93 23.36 24.56
C PHE A 490 6.52 23.28 25.14
N THR A 491 5.58 23.87 24.41
CA THR A 491 4.14 23.77 24.66
C THR A 491 3.43 23.45 23.35
N VAL A 492 2.72 22.33 23.28
CA VAL A 492 1.81 22.00 22.18
C VAL A 492 0.38 22.17 22.68
N THR A 493 -0.35 23.08 22.05
CA THR A 493 -1.78 23.28 22.30
C THR A 493 -2.57 22.30 21.44
N VAL A 494 -3.29 21.41 22.10
CA VAL A 494 -4.17 20.40 21.50
C VAL A 494 -5.61 20.85 21.70
N THR A 495 -6.37 20.95 20.61
CA THR A 495 -7.80 21.23 20.65
C THR A 495 -8.56 19.92 20.63
N VAL A 496 -9.31 19.67 21.69
CA VAL A 496 -10.15 18.48 21.87
C VAL A 496 -11.60 18.91 21.75
N ARG A 497 -12.41 18.12 21.05
CA ARG A 497 -13.85 18.34 20.90
C ARG A 497 -14.61 17.11 21.38
N ASN A 498 -15.64 17.32 22.18
CA ASN A 498 -16.66 16.30 22.37
C ASN A 498 -17.72 16.46 21.26
N GLN A 499 -17.70 15.59 20.26
CA GLN A 499 -18.69 15.49 19.17
C GLN A 499 -19.93 14.68 19.56
N GLY A 500 -19.89 14.02 20.72
CA GLY A 500 -20.96 13.16 21.20
C GLY A 500 -22.17 13.93 21.72
N ALA A 501 -23.20 13.16 22.05
CA ALA A 501 -24.50 13.66 22.47
C ALA A 501 -24.62 13.87 24.00
N ILE A 502 -23.69 13.33 24.80
CA ILE A 502 -23.60 13.59 26.26
C ILE A 502 -22.27 14.20 26.65
N ALA A 503 -22.20 14.74 27.87
CA ALA A 503 -20.95 15.21 28.46
C ALA A 503 -20.02 14.02 28.74
N ALA A 504 -18.76 14.16 28.33
CA ALA A 504 -17.70 13.26 28.73
C ALA A 504 -17.35 13.50 30.20
N GLY A 505 -17.08 12.40 30.91
CA GLY A 505 -16.52 12.43 32.26
C GLY A 505 -15.06 12.92 32.28
N GLY A 506 -14.33 12.60 33.33
CA GLY A 506 -12.90 12.88 33.38
C GLY A 506 -12.14 11.97 32.41
N PHE A 507 -11.27 12.53 31.58
CA PHE A 507 -10.45 11.78 30.62
C PHE A 507 -9.04 12.39 30.51
N ALA A 508 -8.12 11.66 29.88
CA ALA A 508 -6.74 12.10 29.67
C ALA A 508 -6.44 12.30 28.18
N VAL A 509 -5.72 13.36 27.86
CA VAL A 509 -5.11 13.56 26.54
C VAL A 509 -3.61 13.43 26.67
N ALA A 510 -2.99 12.62 25.82
CA ALA A 510 -1.57 12.35 25.93
C ALA A 510 -0.89 12.13 24.58
N ALA A 511 0.43 12.30 24.57
CA ALA A 511 1.28 11.95 23.45
C ALA A 511 2.71 11.67 23.94
N THR A 512 3.44 10.86 23.18
CA THR A 512 4.88 10.64 23.37
C THR A 512 5.63 11.37 22.25
N PHE A 513 6.30 12.46 22.60
CA PHE A 513 7.02 13.30 21.64
C PHE A 513 8.44 12.80 21.40
N GLU A 514 8.86 12.82 20.14
CA GLU A 514 10.20 12.47 19.69
C GLU A 514 11.00 13.71 19.22
N PRO A 515 12.34 13.69 19.24
CA PRO A 515 13.21 12.66 19.79
C PRO A 515 13.24 12.64 21.33
N GLY A 516 13.54 11.45 21.87
CA GLY A 516 13.80 11.23 23.29
C GLY A 516 12.59 10.69 24.06
N SER A 517 11.55 10.24 23.36
CA SER A 517 10.36 9.60 23.94
C SER A 517 9.76 10.35 25.14
N VAL A 518 9.56 11.66 24.95
CA VAL A 518 9.07 12.59 25.97
C VAL A 518 7.55 12.45 26.09
N TYR A 519 7.13 11.68 27.08
CA TYR A 519 5.72 11.51 27.42
C TYR A 519 5.13 12.76 28.09
N SER A 520 3.99 13.25 27.60
CA SER A 520 3.20 14.32 28.22
C SER A 520 1.73 13.94 28.21
N ALA A 521 1.04 14.16 29.34
CA ALA A 521 -0.38 13.91 29.47
C ALA A 521 -1.06 14.96 30.35
N ILE A 522 -2.34 15.18 30.11
CA ILE A 522 -3.16 16.11 30.89
C ILE A 522 -4.58 15.58 31.06
N ASN A 523 -5.09 15.68 32.29
CA ASN A 523 -6.44 15.26 32.63
C ASN A 523 -7.43 16.41 32.46
N ILE A 524 -8.53 16.14 31.78
CA ILE A 524 -9.65 17.06 31.55
C ILE A 524 -10.81 16.57 32.44
N PRO A 525 -11.31 17.37 33.39
CA PRO A 525 -12.33 16.90 34.34
C PRO A 525 -13.67 16.53 33.73
N SER A 526 -14.08 17.24 32.68
CA SER A 526 -15.32 16.99 31.93
C SER A 526 -15.32 17.83 30.65
N LEU A 527 -15.97 17.35 29.59
CA LEU A 527 -16.21 18.15 28.39
C LEU A 527 -17.66 17.98 27.92
N GLY A 528 -18.42 19.07 27.91
CA GLY A 528 -19.83 19.07 27.49
C GLY A 528 -20.00 18.72 26.00
N PRO A 529 -21.16 18.22 25.58
CA PRO A 529 -21.41 17.87 24.19
C PRO A 529 -21.30 19.11 23.29
N GLY A 530 -20.64 18.96 22.14
CA GLY A 530 -20.32 20.03 21.19
C GLY A 530 -19.27 21.04 21.67
N GLN A 531 -18.79 20.95 22.91
CA GLN A 531 -17.77 21.85 23.43
C GLN A 531 -16.38 21.46 22.91
N GLN A 532 -15.54 22.47 22.77
CA GLN A 532 -14.11 22.30 22.57
C GLN A 532 -13.35 22.89 23.74
N THR A 533 -12.21 22.29 24.03
CA THR A 533 -11.25 22.86 24.97
C THR A 533 -9.84 22.74 24.40
N ASN A 534 -8.99 23.69 24.77
CA ASN A 534 -7.58 23.63 24.45
C ASN A 534 -6.84 23.13 25.69
N VAL A 535 -6.01 22.10 25.50
CA VAL A 535 -5.08 21.63 26.53
C VAL A 535 -3.65 21.77 26.05
N THR A 536 -2.73 21.90 27.01
CA THR A 536 -1.32 22.10 26.69
C THR A 536 -0.53 20.88 27.13
N LEU A 537 0.09 20.21 26.16
CA LEU A 537 1.12 19.21 26.41
C LEU A 537 2.48 19.90 26.44
N THR A 538 3.33 19.51 27.38
CA THR A 538 4.61 20.19 27.64
C THR A 538 5.72 19.18 27.83
N GLY A 539 6.91 19.51 27.36
CA GLY A 539 8.08 18.66 27.53
C GLY A 539 9.36 19.39 27.14
N THR A 540 10.46 18.66 27.06
CA THR A 540 11.73 19.16 26.54
C THR A 540 12.34 18.07 25.69
N LEU A 541 12.41 18.29 24.37
CA LEU A 541 12.97 17.31 23.44
C LEU A 541 14.49 17.26 23.57
N THR A 542 15.06 16.08 23.37
CA THR A 542 16.51 15.86 23.37
C THR A 542 16.89 14.95 22.21
N GLY A 543 17.96 15.27 21.48
CA GLY A 543 18.43 14.49 20.34
C GLY A 543 18.54 15.32 19.06
N SER A 544 18.36 14.66 17.91
CA SER A 544 18.55 15.25 16.59
C SER A 544 17.33 16.04 16.11
N THR A 545 17.58 17.05 15.27
CA THR A 545 16.51 17.78 14.58
C THR A 545 15.90 16.93 13.45
N GLY A 546 14.69 17.28 13.02
CA GLY A 546 14.02 16.67 11.87
C GLY A 546 12.52 16.46 12.04
N PRO A 547 11.84 16.01 10.96
CA PRO A 547 10.41 15.73 10.98
C PRO A 547 10.06 14.54 11.88
N ARG A 548 8.92 14.60 12.56
CA ARG A 548 8.39 13.56 13.46
C ARG A 548 6.88 13.44 13.26
N ASN A 549 6.39 12.20 13.33
CA ASN A 549 4.96 11.88 13.35
C ASN A 549 4.68 11.10 14.63
N ILE A 550 3.72 11.56 15.42
CA ILE A 550 3.30 10.89 16.66
C ILE A 550 1.77 10.84 16.70
N ALA A 551 1.19 9.89 17.42
CA ALA A 551 -0.23 9.93 17.75
C ALA A 551 -0.46 10.82 18.98
N ILE A 552 -1.52 11.64 18.95
CA ILE A 552 -2.08 12.29 20.15
C ILE A 552 -3.38 11.57 20.47
N VAL A 553 -3.42 10.95 21.65
CA VAL A 553 -4.53 10.11 22.07
C VAL A 553 -5.52 10.92 22.90
N ALA A 554 -6.78 10.98 22.48
CA ALA A 554 -7.91 11.38 23.29
C ALA A 554 -8.39 10.18 24.11
N ASP A 555 -8.82 10.42 25.34
CA ASP A 555 -9.18 9.37 26.30
C ASP A 555 -8.17 8.21 26.43
N LEU A 556 -6.91 8.55 26.69
CA LEU A 556 -5.78 7.59 26.77
C LEU A 556 -6.10 6.31 27.60
N ASN A 557 -6.88 6.45 28.66
CA ASN A 557 -7.16 5.36 29.60
C ASN A 557 -8.47 4.62 29.30
N ASN A 558 -9.17 4.95 28.21
CA ASN A 558 -10.48 4.42 27.85
C ASN A 558 -11.47 4.50 29.03
N GLN A 559 -11.65 5.71 29.56
CA GLN A 559 -12.41 6.01 30.78
C GLN A 559 -13.79 6.58 30.48
N VAL A 560 -13.97 7.16 29.30
CA VAL A 560 -15.24 7.69 28.82
C VAL A 560 -15.82 6.63 27.89
N ASN A 561 -17.07 6.24 28.11
CA ASN A 561 -17.74 5.35 27.15
C ASN A 561 -18.20 6.19 25.96
N GLU A 562 -17.54 5.98 24.83
CA GLU A 562 -17.78 6.72 23.60
C GLU A 562 -18.53 5.90 22.54
N GLY A 563 -18.89 4.66 22.90
CA GLY A 563 -19.44 3.67 21.98
C GLY A 563 -18.41 3.21 20.95
N THR A 564 -18.75 2.16 20.18
CA THR A 564 -17.78 1.47 19.31
C THR A 564 -17.05 2.37 18.31
N ILE A 565 -17.72 3.41 17.80
CA ILE A 565 -17.12 4.35 16.83
C ILE A 565 -16.25 5.40 17.51
N GLY A 566 -16.65 5.90 18.69
CA GLY A 566 -15.87 6.86 19.45
C GLY A 566 -14.59 6.23 20.01
N GLU A 567 -14.68 5.04 20.58
CA GLU A 567 -13.51 4.31 21.08
C GLU A 567 -12.45 4.04 20.02
N ALA A 568 -12.87 3.87 18.76
CA ALA A 568 -11.99 3.60 17.64
C ALA A 568 -11.22 4.84 17.16
N ASN A 569 -11.64 6.06 17.54
CA ASN A 569 -11.04 7.29 17.06
C ASN A 569 -10.10 7.98 18.07
N ASN A 570 -9.89 7.33 19.22
CA ASN A 570 -9.10 7.86 20.34
C ASN A 570 -7.64 8.13 19.96
N ASP A 571 -7.02 7.32 19.09
CA ASP A 571 -5.61 7.44 18.66
C ASP A 571 -5.41 7.78 17.17
N ASP A 572 -6.50 8.14 16.46
CA ASP A 572 -6.48 8.45 15.02
C ASP A 572 -5.73 9.74 14.66
N TYR A 573 -5.51 10.65 15.62
CA TYR A 573 -4.91 11.94 15.34
C TYR A 573 -3.38 11.86 15.27
N VAL A 574 -2.86 11.74 14.04
CA VAL A 574 -1.43 11.86 13.76
C VAL A 574 -1.01 13.33 13.76
N PHE A 575 -0.15 13.70 14.71
CA PHE A 575 0.48 15.01 14.79
C PHE A 575 1.88 14.98 14.16
N SER A 576 2.00 15.69 13.03
CA SER A 576 3.28 15.92 12.35
C SER A 576 3.91 17.25 12.78
N TYR A 577 5.17 17.21 13.23
CA TYR A 577 5.94 18.41 13.55
C TYR A 577 7.42 18.25 13.20
N VAL A 578 8.16 19.35 13.16
CA VAL A 578 9.62 19.35 13.04
C VAL A 578 10.24 19.64 14.40
N ALA A 579 10.99 18.69 14.95
CA ALA A 579 11.85 18.93 16.10
C ALA A 579 13.06 19.73 15.61
N ASP A 580 13.31 20.93 16.15
CA ASP A 580 14.33 21.82 15.58
C ASP A 580 15.00 22.71 16.62
N ASN A 581 16.05 23.43 16.23
CA ASN A 581 16.61 24.47 17.10
C ASN A 581 15.72 25.71 17.13
N THR A 582 15.80 26.47 18.23
CA THR A 582 15.14 27.79 18.30
C THR A 582 15.69 28.71 17.21
N THR A 583 14.85 29.62 16.71
CA THR A 583 15.22 30.56 15.64
C THR A 583 15.67 31.89 16.20
N PHE A 584 16.72 32.47 15.62
CA PHE A 584 17.09 33.86 15.80
C PHE A 584 16.11 34.80 15.07
N THR A 585 15.62 34.38 13.90
CA THR A 585 14.66 35.15 13.11
C THR A 585 13.35 35.37 13.90
N PRO A 586 12.91 36.62 14.11
CA PRO A 586 11.66 36.91 14.81
C PRO A 586 10.46 36.23 14.13
N GLY A 587 9.63 35.52 14.90
CA GLY A 587 8.48 34.79 14.37
C GLY A 587 8.82 33.53 13.57
N GLY A 588 10.10 33.13 13.50
CA GLY A 588 10.55 31.89 12.85
C GLY A 588 10.79 31.99 11.34
N LEU A 589 10.29 33.03 10.68
CA LEU A 589 10.53 33.36 9.28
C LEU A 589 10.57 34.88 9.07
N GLY A 590 11.44 35.35 8.19
CA GLY A 590 11.50 36.74 7.76
C GLY A 590 11.48 36.82 6.24
N THR A 591 10.87 37.87 5.69
CA THR A 591 10.85 38.13 4.24
C THR A 591 11.41 39.51 3.96
N ILE A 592 12.22 39.63 2.90
CA ILE A 592 12.84 40.89 2.51
C ILE A 592 13.09 40.95 1.01
N THR A 593 12.98 42.16 0.45
CA THR A 593 13.32 42.45 -0.94
C THR A 593 14.58 43.33 -1.01
N LEU A 594 15.58 42.86 -1.74
CA LEU A 594 16.87 43.52 -1.96
C LEU A 594 16.92 44.10 -3.38
N ALA A 595 17.22 45.39 -3.47
CA ALA A 595 17.54 46.04 -4.75
C ALA A 595 18.98 45.72 -5.18
N PRO A 596 19.33 45.83 -6.48
CA PRO A 596 20.72 45.69 -6.93
C PRO A 596 21.69 46.57 -6.13
N GLY A 597 22.75 45.96 -5.61
CA GLY A 597 23.76 46.57 -4.75
C GLY A 597 23.47 46.50 -3.25
N ALA A 598 22.26 46.11 -2.84
CA ALA A 598 21.88 46.05 -1.43
C ALA A 598 22.58 44.90 -0.69
N THR A 599 22.92 45.15 0.57
CA THR A 599 23.44 44.17 1.52
C THR A 599 22.43 43.88 2.62
N ILE A 600 22.57 42.73 3.27
CA ILE A 600 21.71 42.31 4.38
C ILE A 600 22.51 41.59 5.46
N ASN A 601 22.18 41.92 6.70
CA ASN A 601 22.64 41.25 7.91
C ASN A 601 21.47 40.42 8.48
N LEU A 602 21.71 39.13 8.67
CA LEU A 602 20.72 38.12 9.06
C LEU A 602 20.89 37.64 10.51
N ASP A 603 21.98 38.02 11.19
CA ASP A 603 22.30 37.56 12.54
C ASP A 603 22.70 38.67 13.53
N SER A 604 22.44 39.93 13.17
CA SER A 604 22.79 41.14 13.93
C SER A 604 24.28 41.42 14.10
N SER A 605 25.15 40.85 13.26
CA SER A 605 26.59 41.14 13.23
C SER A 605 27.00 42.08 12.08
N THR A 606 27.78 41.60 11.11
CA THR A 606 28.10 42.27 9.86
C THR A 606 27.14 41.81 8.75
N ASP A 607 27.21 42.45 7.58
CA ASP A 607 26.37 42.03 6.46
C ASP A 607 26.79 40.63 5.97
N ASP A 608 25.84 39.73 5.84
CA ASP A 608 26.05 38.33 5.43
C ASP A 608 25.97 38.15 3.92
N LEU A 609 25.09 38.89 3.25
CA LEU A 609 24.80 38.71 1.84
C LEU A 609 24.74 40.05 1.11
N GLN A 610 25.11 40.03 -0.17
CA GLN A 610 24.92 41.12 -1.11
C GLN A 610 24.21 40.60 -2.36
N TRP A 611 23.21 41.34 -2.82
CA TRP A 611 22.60 41.13 -4.12
C TRP A 611 23.18 42.12 -5.14
N THR A 612 23.81 41.64 -6.22
CA THR A 612 24.42 42.53 -7.23
C THR A 612 23.45 42.96 -8.34
N GLY A 613 22.26 42.35 -8.40
CA GLY A 613 21.36 42.40 -9.55
C GLY A 613 21.46 41.16 -10.45
N ASN A 614 22.58 40.42 -10.41
CA ASN A 614 22.74 39.17 -11.16
C ASN A 614 23.28 38.01 -10.33
N ASP A 615 23.90 38.27 -9.19
CA ASP A 615 24.50 37.25 -8.34
C ASP A 615 24.17 37.53 -6.87
N LEU A 616 23.89 36.45 -6.13
CA LEU A 616 23.84 36.47 -4.67
C LEU A 616 25.21 36.11 -4.13
N ILE A 617 25.80 37.03 -3.36
CA ILE A 617 27.20 36.93 -2.90
C ILE A 617 27.22 36.90 -1.38
N ALA A 618 27.86 35.89 -0.81
CA ALA A 618 28.19 35.86 0.61
C ALA A 618 29.32 36.85 0.96
N GLN A 619 29.14 37.58 2.06
CA GLN A 619 30.00 38.65 2.57
C GLN A 619 30.60 38.25 3.92
N ASN A 620 31.71 38.89 4.32
CA ASN A 620 32.30 38.79 5.66
C ASN A 620 32.54 37.34 6.17
N GLY A 621 32.78 36.41 5.24
CA GLY A 621 33.05 35.00 5.51
C GLY A 621 31.80 34.14 5.76
N ALA A 622 30.61 34.67 5.48
CA ALA A 622 29.40 33.87 5.31
C ALA A 622 29.56 32.88 4.14
N GLN A 623 28.75 31.83 4.16
CA GLN A 623 28.73 30.79 3.14
C GLN A 623 27.30 30.54 2.68
N ILE A 624 27.12 30.33 1.39
CA ILE A 624 25.82 29.96 0.80
C ILE A 624 25.98 28.82 -0.16
N TYR A 625 24.98 27.94 -0.27
CA TYR A 625 24.99 26.86 -1.26
C TYR A 625 23.56 26.46 -1.65
N LEU A 626 23.39 25.91 -2.85
CA LEU A 626 22.10 25.41 -3.31
C LEU A 626 21.73 24.12 -2.55
N MET A 627 20.56 24.10 -1.94
CA MET A 627 20.00 22.90 -1.31
C MET A 627 19.15 22.12 -2.33
N THR A 628 19.33 20.81 -2.34
CA THR A 628 18.56 19.86 -3.15
C THR A 628 17.81 18.89 -2.25
N GLY A 629 16.70 18.31 -2.73
CA GLY A 629 15.92 17.33 -1.96
C GLY A 629 14.85 17.93 -1.03
N PHE A 630 14.64 19.25 -1.08
CA PHE A 630 13.59 19.95 -0.34
C PHE A 630 12.72 20.76 -1.30
N SER A 631 11.41 20.76 -1.10
CA SER A 631 10.45 21.52 -1.91
C SER A 631 9.93 22.79 -1.22
N SER A 632 10.17 22.93 0.09
CA SER A 632 9.79 24.09 0.89
C SER A 632 10.79 24.36 2.02
N ILE A 633 10.91 25.63 2.41
CA ILE A 633 11.70 26.07 3.57
C ILE A 633 11.25 25.42 4.89
N ASP A 634 10.00 24.96 4.97
CA ASP A 634 9.49 24.33 6.18
C ASP A 634 10.00 22.90 6.39
N GLN A 635 10.41 22.22 5.32
CA GLN A 635 11.03 20.90 5.40
C GLN A 635 12.49 20.94 5.86
N VAL A 636 13.12 22.12 5.80
CA VAL A 636 14.52 22.31 6.20
C VAL A 636 14.60 22.50 7.72
N HIS A 637 15.55 21.79 8.34
CA HIS A 637 15.82 21.81 9.78
C HIS A 637 17.33 22.00 10.04
N TYR A 638 17.72 22.30 11.27
CA TYR A 638 19.10 22.70 11.60
C TYR A 638 20.18 21.72 11.09
N ASP A 639 19.96 20.41 11.24
CA ASP A 639 20.96 19.39 10.89
C ASP A 639 21.09 19.13 9.38
N THR A 640 20.14 19.56 8.54
CA THR A 640 20.28 19.44 7.07
C THR A 640 21.11 20.56 6.46
N ILE A 641 21.46 21.59 7.25
CA ILE A 641 22.27 22.70 6.78
C ILE A 641 23.76 22.33 6.93
N SER A 642 24.41 22.14 5.78
CA SER A 642 25.85 21.87 5.66
C SER A 642 26.66 22.96 6.34
N THR A 643 27.76 22.54 6.97
CA THR A 643 28.71 23.43 7.64
C THR A 643 29.98 23.70 6.84
N THR A 644 30.15 23.04 5.69
CA THR A 644 31.42 23.01 4.95
C THR A 644 31.30 23.44 3.49
N THR A 645 30.07 23.59 2.98
CA THR A 645 29.84 23.87 1.56
C THR A 645 29.68 25.38 1.31
N ASN A 646 30.38 25.91 0.30
CA ASN A 646 30.19 27.28 -0.17
C ASN A 646 30.20 27.34 -1.70
N ALA A 647 29.17 27.93 -2.27
CA ALA A 647 28.95 28.15 -3.69
C ALA A 647 28.78 29.64 -4.02
N SER A 648 29.15 30.55 -3.11
CA SER A 648 29.19 31.99 -3.39
C SER A 648 30.26 32.32 -4.46
N PRO A 649 29.96 33.14 -5.49
CA PRO A 649 28.66 33.74 -5.80
C PRO A 649 27.71 32.77 -6.51
N ILE A 650 26.40 32.84 -6.20
CA ILE A 650 25.36 32.05 -6.90
C ILE A 650 24.67 32.94 -7.94
N ASN A 651 24.74 32.54 -9.20
CA ASN A 651 24.15 33.29 -10.30
C ASN A 651 22.62 33.22 -10.32
N VAL A 652 21.98 34.33 -10.71
CA VAL A 652 20.51 34.50 -10.79
C VAL A 652 19.81 33.39 -11.57
N THR A 653 20.46 32.82 -12.58
CA THR A 653 19.91 31.72 -13.38
C THR A 653 19.65 30.45 -12.56
N LEU A 654 20.34 30.28 -11.43
CA LEU A 654 20.20 29.15 -10.51
C LEU A 654 19.31 29.47 -9.30
N LEU A 655 18.86 30.72 -9.15
CA LEU A 655 18.12 31.16 -7.96
C LEU A 655 16.61 31.00 -8.10
N ASN A 656 16.07 30.69 -9.28
CA ASN A 656 14.62 30.63 -9.46
C ASN A 656 13.99 29.52 -8.61
N ASN A 657 13.17 29.90 -7.63
CA ASN A 657 12.53 29.01 -6.65
C ASN A 657 13.52 28.10 -5.89
N ALA A 658 14.77 28.56 -5.73
CA ALA A 658 15.81 27.79 -5.08
C ALA A 658 15.71 27.88 -3.56
N LEU A 659 16.14 26.81 -2.88
CA LEU A 659 16.48 26.84 -1.46
C LEU A 659 17.99 26.97 -1.32
N ILE A 660 18.43 27.92 -0.50
CA ILE A 660 19.84 28.23 -0.26
C ILE A 660 20.13 27.94 1.22
N GLY A 661 21.10 27.08 1.47
CA GLY A 661 21.65 26.88 2.80
C GLY A 661 22.61 28.01 3.11
N LEU A 662 22.56 28.52 4.33
CA LEU A 662 23.31 29.68 4.80
C LEU A 662 24.13 29.31 6.03
N ARG A 663 25.39 29.76 6.05
CA ARG A 663 26.17 29.99 7.26
C ARG A 663 26.46 31.48 7.34
N THR A 664 26.06 32.12 8.44
CA THR A 664 26.30 33.57 8.64
C THR A 664 27.78 33.84 8.87
N ASP A 665 28.13 35.11 9.04
CA ASP A 665 29.49 35.61 9.11
C ASP A 665 30.42 34.86 10.08
N THR A 666 31.72 35.13 9.95
CA THR A 666 32.76 34.45 10.78
C THR A 666 32.62 34.70 12.28
N GLY A 667 31.87 35.72 12.70
CA GLY A 667 31.65 36.07 14.09
C GLY A 667 30.69 35.12 14.80
N ASN A 668 29.48 34.92 14.23
CA ASN A 668 28.45 34.11 14.87
C ASN A 668 28.28 32.71 14.26
N GLN A 669 28.57 32.54 12.96
CA GLN A 669 28.50 31.27 12.24
C GLN A 669 27.15 30.53 12.39
N ARG A 670 26.03 31.27 12.47
CA ARG A 670 24.70 30.69 12.60
C ARG A 670 24.34 29.96 11.32
N ARG A 671 23.54 28.90 11.46
CA ARG A 671 22.97 28.19 10.30
C ARG A 671 21.64 28.82 9.93
N GLY A 672 21.34 28.85 8.64
CA GLY A 672 20.06 29.29 8.14
C GLY A 672 19.70 28.68 6.80
N VAL A 673 18.48 28.94 6.38
CA VAL A 673 17.96 28.58 5.07
C VAL A 673 17.23 29.77 4.48
N ILE A 674 17.33 29.93 3.17
CA ILE A 674 16.70 30.99 2.40
C ILE A 674 15.93 30.35 1.25
N HIS A 675 14.66 30.68 1.12
CA HIS A 675 13.86 30.45 -0.07
C HIS A 675 13.90 31.69 -0.95
N ILE A 676 14.17 31.49 -2.24
CA ILE A 676 14.12 32.57 -3.22
C ILE A 676 12.70 32.71 -3.75
N ASP A 677 11.96 33.69 -3.24
CA ASP A 677 10.58 33.97 -3.67
C ASP A 677 10.54 34.56 -5.08
N SER A 678 11.51 35.40 -5.42
CA SER A 678 11.67 35.95 -6.77
C SER A 678 13.09 36.46 -7.02
N ALA A 679 13.71 36.14 -8.15
CA ALA A 679 14.99 36.71 -8.55
C ALA A 679 14.93 37.19 -10.01
N ILE A 680 15.12 38.49 -10.24
CA ILE A 680 15.06 39.10 -11.57
C ILE A 680 16.45 39.58 -11.97
N SER A 681 16.96 39.13 -13.13
CA SER A 681 18.24 39.62 -13.66
C SER A 681 18.21 41.13 -13.90
N GLY A 682 19.17 41.85 -13.34
CA GLY A 682 19.22 43.32 -13.27
C GLY A 682 18.18 43.97 -12.35
N GLY A 683 17.33 43.17 -11.69
CA GLY A 683 16.21 43.62 -10.88
C GLY A 683 16.33 43.24 -9.40
N ASN A 684 15.20 43.25 -8.70
CA ASN A 684 15.16 42.94 -7.27
C ASN A 684 15.22 41.43 -6.99
N LEU A 685 15.71 41.09 -5.80
CA LEU A 685 15.67 39.76 -5.22
C LEU A 685 14.75 39.78 -3.99
N THR A 686 13.73 38.93 -3.96
CA THR A 686 12.88 38.73 -2.77
C THR A 686 13.18 37.35 -2.19
N ILE A 687 13.45 37.32 -0.90
CA ILE A 687 13.77 36.10 -0.17
C ILE A 687 12.93 35.98 1.09
N THR A 688 12.66 34.73 1.46
CA THR A 688 12.12 34.33 2.76
C THR A 688 13.16 33.48 3.45
N TYR A 689 13.49 33.76 4.71
CA TYR A 689 14.62 33.13 5.39
C TYR A 689 14.32 32.74 6.83
N ARG A 690 15.10 31.78 7.33
CA ARG A 690 15.15 31.32 8.72
C ARG A 690 16.61 31.20 9.16
N VAL A 691 16.96 31.83 10.27
CA VAL A 691 18.27 31.68 10.92
C VAL A 691 18.05 31.08 12.30
N TYR A 692 18.85 30.07 12.63
CA TYR A 692 18.78 29.34 13.89
C TYR A 692 19.68 29.99 14.97
N ASN A 693 19.35 29.70 16.24
CA ASN A 693 20.14 30.15 17.37
C ASN A 693 21.46 29.39 17.55
#